data_AF-A0A935JPC2-F1
#
_entry.id   AF-A0A935JPC2-F1
#
_cell.length_a   1.000
_cell.length_b   1.000
_cell.length_c   1.000
_cell.angle_alpha   90.00
_cell.angle_beta   90.00
_cell.angle_gamma   90.00
#
_symmetry.space_group_name_H-M   'P 1'
#
loop_
_entity.id
_entity.type
_entity.pdbx_description
1 polymer ?
#
loop_
_entity_poly.entity_id
_entity_poly.type
_entity_poly.pdbx_seq_one_letter_code
_entity_poly.pdbx_strand_id
1 'polypeptide(L)'
;MTEVSVDRDQFSGHDIELGIEGFSFVDLFDAGRLKDLADKFYADVEKHEPLLHAALTKYIAASGEGFERRVESKILTDAAPFLSDFIARLFKITGENKELEHEITVQNPVWKYKFFVQRRAIKKFKAEDAQHLNEAELWRAVIELRNTGFDETLVRDEELSIAEMTCRLLDAEEALGKEDVESAAATDTAARVERTYEKHRDSIFGSIYAPYVLAEQEVEGDLLLVKAALHIIEAWSAAAFHGKTKKWHSFKVPHGLDYQNLVHLIHPEPKLHNIMRGSEDILRKRDGFKLTDDRGTMRDALGEIDYCMICHEREKDACRTGLHEKDGTVHRNPLGIKTEGCPLDERISEMHMLKAQGDAIGSLALITIDNPMCAGTGHRICNDCMKGCIFQKQEPVNIPLAETASLTDVLNLPYGFEIYSLLTRWNPLNAKRPYSLPYNGKNVMVVGLGPAGYTLAHYLLNEGFGVVGIDGLKIESLPEKWTGKNGTSCPKPIHDLSEITEQLDERILSGFGGVSEYGITVRWDKNFLTMVQLMLTRRKRFRPYGGIRFGGTITIEDAWDFGFDHIAIATGAGRPTIVPMKNNLIRGIRQASDFLMALQLTGAFKKDTLSNLQVRLPAVVIGGGLTGIDTATELFAYYPVQVEKMLHKYEQVVAEFGEEHVMKAFDPEELMTLPEFLDHGRQIRAERERAAAAGEVPNFVPLVRGWGGVSLIYRKRLQDSPAYRLNHEEVQKALEEGIDFVECMSPTEAVPDEFNAVKALVFERLNYDAETGKFDKTGEMHEFPARTVCVAAGTSPNVIYEKEKPGTFKMDEWQQFFQPFKVATNGDGKQHVVETPKGEAGFFTSYEHDGKFISYYGDNHPTYAGNVVKAMASAKHGYPKVVEIFADALATRGTLPQTERDSIFDHLVATLDEQLRAYVVKVERLTPTIVDVIVKAPLQARKFEPGQFYRLQNFETTAPFVDGKRLMMEGLALTGAWVDEEKGLLSMIVLEMGTSSRLCSLLKEGEEVLVMGPTGTPTEIPENENVLLAGGGLGNAVLFSIARALRAKNNKVIYFAGYKDGGDLFKREEIENATDQVIWATDYGVEIAPDRPQDAHFRGNIVQAMIAYAEGKLGTKTVETHSVDRIIAIGSDRMMNGVREARHAALKPYLKDNHVAIGSINSPMQCMMKEVCAQCLQRHVNPHTGEEFFVFSCFNQDQHLDFVDFKNLNDRLKANSIQEKLTNLWLDRTFGNEEFKKAHSLG
;
A
#
# COMPACT_ATOMS: atom_id res chain seq x y z
N MET A 1 -9.25 -2.40 -46.52
CA MET A 1 -7.80 -2.38 -46.81
C MET A 1 -7.44 -0.99 -47.31
N THR A 2 -7.06 -0.12 -46.38
CA THR A 2 -6.36 1.15 -46.62
C THR A 2 -5.36 1.21 -45.47
N GLU A 3 -4.09 0.95 -45.79
CA GLU A 3 -2.98 0.93 -44.84
C GLU A 3 -2.86 2.29 -44.16
N VAL A 4 -3.03 2.30 -42.85
CA VAL A 4 -2.56 3.40 -41.99
C VAL A 4 -1.07 3.15 -41.79
N SER A 5 -0.22 3.84 -42.54
CA SER A 5 1.21 3.85 -42.27
C SER A 5 1.45 4.65 -41.00
N VAL A 6 1.64 3.96 -39.88
CA VAL A 6 2.30 4.53 -38.70
C VAL A 6 3.70 4.96 -39.14
N ASP A 7 4.10 6.19 -38.82
CA ASP A 7 5.41 6.74 -39.14
C ASP A 7 6.50 5.92 -38.41
N ARG A 8 7.03 4.89 -39.09
CA ARG A 8 7.93 3.86 -38.52
C ARG A 8 9.28 4.42 -38.07
N ASP A 9 9.66 5.63 -38.50
CA ASP A 9 10.96 6.23 -38.19
C ASP A 9 11.09 6.68 -36.72
N GLN A 10 9.99 6.80 -35.96
CA GLN A 10 10.03 7.14 -34.52
C GLN A 10 10.23 5.93 -33.59
N PHE A 11 10.27 4.70 -34.10
CA PHE A 11 10.14 3.46 -33.31
C PHE A 11 11.36 2.51 -33.32
N SER A 12 12.46 2.86 -33.99
CA SER A 12 13.49 1.89 -34.44
C SER A 12 14.45 1.33 -33.37
N GLY A 13 14.50 1.88 -32.16
CA GLY A 13 15.53 1.49 -31.16
C GLY A 13 15.22 0.24 -30.32
N HIS A 14 13.93 -0.11 -30.15
CA HIS A 14 13.47 -1.15 -29.20
C HIS A 14 12.48 -2.15 -29.80
N ASP A 15 12.07 -1.93 -31.05
CA ASP A 15 11.12 -2.82 -31.71
C ASP A 15 11.83 -4.09 -32.19
N ILE A 16 11.33 -5.25 -31.75
CA ILE A 16 11.88 -6.56 -32.07
C ILE A 16 10.87 -7.38 -32.87
N GLU A 17 11.36 -8.18 -33.82
CA GLU A 17 10.50 -9.14 -34.53
C GLU A 17 10.06 -10.27 -33.60
N LEU A 18 8.75 -10.52 -33.56
CA LEU A 18 8.15 -11.62 -32.81
C LEU A 18 8.20 -12.92 -33.63
N GLY A 19 7.90 -14.05 -33.00
CA GLY A 19 7.92 -15.36 -33.67
C GLY A 19 6.69 -15.67 -34.52
N ILE A 20 5.65 -14.82 -34.48
CA ILE A 20 4.49 -14.92 -35.38
C ILE A 20 4.72 -13.99 -36.58
N GLU A 21 4.64 -14.56 -37.79
CA GLU A 21 4.92 -13.86 -39.04
C GLU A 21 4.07 -12.59 -39.19
N GLY A 22 4.74 -11.48 -39.52
CA GLY A 22 4.11 -10.19 -39.73
C GLY A 22 3.79 -9.43 -38.44
N PHE A 23 4.30 -9.86 -37.28
CA PHE A 23 4.19 -9.13 -36.01
C PHE A 23 5.55 -8.72 -35.43
N SER A 24 5.57 -7.53 -34.87
CA SER A 24 6.68 -6.90 -34.14
C SER A 24 6.21 -6.51 -32.73
N PHE A 25 7.13 -6.18 -31.84
CA PHE A 25 6.78 -5.85 -30.46
C PHE A 25 5.88 -4.62 -30.35
N VAL A 26 6.07 -3.60 -31.20
CA VAL A 26 5.20 -2.42 -31.23
C VAL A 26 3.75 -2.76 -31.59
N ASP A 27 3.52 -3.79 -32.42
CA ASP A 27 2.17 -4.25 -32.78
C ASP A 27 1.36 -4.70 -31.56
N LEU A 28 2.03 -5.15 -30.48
CA LEU A 28 1.35 -5.58 -29.26
C LEU A 28 0.69 -4.42 -28.50
N PHE A 29 0.92 -3.17 -28.87
CA PHE A 29 0.31 -1.99 -28.26
C PHE A 29 -0.78 -1.34 -29.13
N ASP A 30 -1.04 -1.88 -30.33
CA ASP A 30 -2.09 -1.41 -31.24
C ASP A 30 -3.33 -2.32 -31.17
N ALA A 31 -4.49 -1.72 -30.88
CA ALA A 31 -5.74 -2.46 -30.71
C ALA A 31 -6.21 -3.20 -31.98
N GLY A 32 -5.94 -2.66 -33.17
CA GLY A 32 -6.26 -3.32 -34.43
C GLY A 32 -5.38 -4.54 -34.66
N ARG A 33 -4.08 -4.41 -34.38
CA ARG A 33 -3.12 -5.51 -34.49
C ARG A 33 -3.36 -6.61 -33.45
N LEU A 34 -3.80 -6.26 -32.23
CA LEU A 34 -4.23 -7.25 -31.24
C LEU A 34 -5.43 -8.09 -31.71
N LYS A 35 -6.38 -7.48 -32.44
CA LYS A 35 -7.45 -8.24 -33.10
C LYS A 35 -6.88 -9.20 -34.14
N ASP A 36 -6.00 -8.72 -35.02
CA ASP A 36 -5.36 -9.57 -36.04
C ASP A 36 -4.60 -10.75 -35.38
N LEU A 37 -3.96 -10.52 -34.24
CA LEU A 37 -3.26 -11.56 -33.47
C LEU A 37 -4.23 -12.59 -32.89
N ALA A 38 -5.41 -12.17 -32.41
CA ALA A 38 -6.46 -13.09 -31.96
C ALA A 38 -6.98 -13.95 -33.11
N ASP A 39 -7.21 -13.35 -34.29
CA ASP A 39 -7.64 -14.08 -35.49
C ASP A 39 -6.59 -15.13 -35.91
N LYS A 40 -5.29 -14.82 -35.77
CA LYS A 40 -4.20 -15.78 -35.99
C LYS A 40 -4.22 -16.93 -34.99
N PHE A 41 -4.48 -16.65 -33.71
CA PHE A 41 -4.63 -17.69 -32.69
C PHE A 41 -5.81 -18.62 -33.01
N TYR A 42 -7.00 -18.09 -33.32
CA TYR A 42 -8.15 -18.93 -33.65
C TYR A 42 -7.93 -19.81 -34.88
N ALA A 43 -7.28 -19.27 -35.92
CA ALA A 43 -6.89 -20.05 -37.10
C ALA A 43 -5.89 -21.17 -36.77
N ASP A 44 -5.00 -20.95 -35.79
CA ASP A 44 -4.06 -21.95 -35.32
C ASP A 44 -4.76 -23.07 -34.53
N VAL A 45 -5.74 -22.73 -33.69
CA VAL A 45 -6.61 -23.73 -33.02
C VAL A 45 -7.42 -24.50 -34.05
N GLU A 46 -8.00 -23.85 -35.06
CA GLU A 46 -8.76 -24.51 -36.13
C GLU A 46 -7.94 -25.56 -36.86
N LYS A 47 -6.66 -25.25 -37.13
CA LYS A 47 -5.75 -26.14 -37.84
C LYS A 47 -5.44 -27.42 -37.04
N HIS A 48 -5.33 -27.32 -35.71
CA HIS A 48 -4.93 -28.45 -34.86
C HIS A 48 -6.13 -29.19 -34.25
N GLU A 49 -7.15 -28.47 -33.78
CA GLU A 49 -8.36 -29.02 -33.13
C GLU A 49 -9.65 -28.31 -33.61
N PRO A 50 -10.21 -28.69 -34.78
CA PRO A 50 -11.36 -28.03 -35.40
C PRO A 50 -12.62 -27.97 -34.54
N LEU A 51 -12.87 -29.02 -33.73
CA LEU A 51 -14.04 -29.08 -32.84
C LEU A 51 -13.92 -28.09 -31.68
N LEU A 52 -12.73 -27.98 -31.10
CA LEU A 52 -12.44 -27.01 -30.05
C LEU A 52 -12.55 -25.59 -30.59
N HIS A 53 -12.02 -25.32 -31.79
CA HIS A 53 -12.19 -24.03 -32.46
C HIS A 53 -13.66 -23.67 -32.63
N ALA A 54 -14.50 -24.58 -33.13
CA ALA A 54 -15.93 -24.32 -33.29
C ALA A 54 -16.64 -23.99 -31.97
N ALA A 55 -16.29 -24.69 -30.89
CA ALA A 55 -16.83 -24.43 -29.55
C ALA A 55 -16.35 -23.09 -28.98
N LEU A 56 -15.05 -22.80 -29.09
CA LEU A 56 -14.43 -21.55 -28.64
C LEU A 56 -15.01 -20.35 -29.40
N THR A 57 -15.05 -20.39 -30.73
CA THR A 57 -15.60 -19.31 -31.55
C THR A 57 -17.07 -19.04 -31.22
N LYS A 58 -17.88 -20.07 -30.94
CA LYS A 58 -19.26 -19.90 -30.47
C LYS A 58 -19.32 -19.26 -29.07
N TYR A 59 -18.43 -19.65 -28.16
CA TYR A 59 -18.34 -19.08 -26.82
C TYR A 59 -17.95 -17.59 -26.86
N ILE A 60 -16.94 -17.23 -27.64
CA ILE A 60 -16.51 -15.84 -27.86
C ILE A 60 -17.63 -15.02 -28.51
N ALA A 61 -18.27 -15.53 -29.57
CA ALA A 61 -19.36 -14.82 -30.26
C ALA A 61 -20.57 -14.54 -29.36
N ALA A 62 -20.82 -15.39 -28.36
CA ALA A 62 -21.87 -15.21 -27.36
C ALA A 62 -21.44 -14.33 -26.18
N SER A 63 -20.22 -13.80 -26.16
CA SER A 63 -19.63 -13.13 -24.99
C SER A 63 -19.69 -13.98 -23.70
N GLY A 64 -19.67 -15.31 -23.86
CA GLY A 64 -19.82 -16.29 -22.79
C GLY A 64 -21.26 -16.50 -22.29
N GLU A 65 -22.25 -15.80 -22.83
CA GLU A 65 -23.64 -15.92 -22.38
C GLU A 65 -24.29 -17.23 -22.85
N GLY A 66 -25.13 -17.80 -21.99
CA GLY A 66 -25.93 -19.00 -22.31
C GLY A 66 -25.16 -20.33 -22.26
N PHE A 67 -23.92 -20.35 -21.75
CA PHE A 67 -23.15 -21.57 -21.53
C PHE A 67 -23.32 -22.07 -20.09
N GLU A 68 -23.49 -23.38 -19.93
CA GLU A 68 -23.37 -24.03 -18.63
C GLU A 68 -21.92 -23.91 -18.13
N ARG A 69 -21.73 -23.67 -16.83
CA ARG A 69 -20.40 -23.43 -16.25
C ARG A 69 -19.40 -24.53 -16.56
N ARG A 70 -19.82 -25.80 -16.45
CA ARG A 70 -18.95 -26.94 -16.78
C ARG A 70 -18.49 -26.94 -18.25
N VAL A 71 -19.38 -26.54 -19.17
CA VAL A 71 -19.06 -26.47 -20.60
C VAL A 71 -18.10 -25.30 -20.87
N GLU A 72 -18.35 -24.15 -20.26
CA GLU A 72 -17.44 -23.01 -20.29
C GLU A 72 -16.05 -23.40 -19.77
N SER A 73 -15.95 -23.97 -18.56
CA SER A 73 -14.67 -24.39 -17.99
C SER A 73 -13.92 -25.34 -18.92
N LYS A 74 -14.61 -26.33 -19.52
CA LYS A 74 -13.99 -27.28 -20.44
C LYS A 74 -13.44 -26.60 -21.70
N ILE A 75 -14.20 -25.69 -22.31
CA ILE A 75 -13.75 -24.92 -23.49
C ILE A 75 -12.47 -24.13 -23.15
N LEU A 76 -12.48 -23.44 -22.01
CA LEU A 76 -11.35 -22.62 -21.57
C LEU A 76 -10.11 -23.46 -21.25
N THR A 77 -10.27 -24.56 -20.51
CA THR A 77 -9.14 -25.41 -20.12
C THR A 77 -8.56 -26.20 -21.29
N ASP A 78 -9.38 -26.55 -22.29
CA ASP A 78 -8.89 -27.21 -23.50
C ASP A 78 -8.17 -26.24 -24.44
N ALA A 79 -8.60 -24.98 -24.49
CA ALA A 79 -8.00 -23.96 -25.34
C ALA A 79 -6.74 -23.31 -24.73
N ALA A 80 -6.59 -23.32 -23.41
CA ALA A 80 -5.45 -22.70 -22.73
C ALA A 80 -4.07 -23.25 -23.15
N PRO A 81 -3.85 -24.58 -23.29
CA PRO A 81 -2.57 -25.10 -23.77
C PRO A 81 -2.18 -24.61 -25.17
N PHE A 82 -3.16 -24.40 -26.06
CA PHE A 82 -2.92 -23.81 -27.38
C PHE A 82 -2.49 -22.35 -27.27
N LEU A 83 -3.07 -21.59 -26.34
CA LEU A 83 -2.69 -20.20 -26.10
C LEU A 83 -1.26 -20.13 -25.55
N SER A 84 -0.90 -21.02 -24.63
CA SER A 84 0.44 -21.10 -24.06
C SER A 84 1.50 -21.39 -25.12
N ASP A 85 1.27 -22.39 -25.97
CA ASP A 85 2.18 -22.69 -27.09
C ASP A 85 2.28 -21.51 -28.08
N PHE A 86 1.16 -20.86 -28.38
CA PHE A 86 1.12 -19.70 -29.26
C PHE A 86 1.94 -18.53 -28.69
N ILE A 87 1.79 -18.21 -27.41
CA ILE A 87 2.56 -17.17 -26.70
C ILE A 87 4.04 -17.55 -26.65
N ALA A 88 4.36 -18.81 -26.35
CA ALA A 88 5.75 -19.26 -26.31
C ALA A 88 6.44 -19.10 -27.67
N ARG A 89 5.74 -19.40 -28.77
CA ARG A 89 6.23 -19.10 -30.13
C ARG A 89 6.31 -17.61 -30.41
N LEU A 90 5.32 -16.82 -29.98
CA LEU A 90 5.30 -15.36 -30.18
C LEU A 90 6.55 -14.69 -29.60
N PHE A 91 6.96 -15.07 -28.39
CA PHE A 91 8.17 -14.52 -27.74
C PHE A 91 9.44 -15.33 -27.99
N LYS A 92 9.37 -16.41 -28.79
CA LYS A 92 10.50 -17.31 -29.11
C LYS A 92 11.10 -18.00 -27.87
N ILE A 93 10.25 -18.38 -26.92
CA ILE A 93 10.62 -19.02 -25.64
C ILE A 93 10.08 -20.46 -25.49
N THR A 94 9.86 -21.16 -26.61
CA THR A 94 9.30 -22.53 -26.59
C THR A 94 10.16 -23.50 -25.76
N GLY A 95 11.48 -23.32 -25.74
CA GLY A 95 12.39 -24.16 -24.95
C GLY A 95 12.21 -23.95 -23.45
N GLU A 96 12.24 -22.71 -23.01
CA GLU A 96 12.11 -22.28 -21.62
C GLU A 96 10.71 -22.62 -21.07
N ASN A 97 9.66 -22.44 -21.86
CA ASN A 97 8.32 -22.86 -21.47
C ASN A 97 8.21 -24.39 -21.32
N LYS A 98 8.88 -25.17 -22.18
CA LYS A 98 8.92 -26.64 -22.06
C LYS A 98 9.77 -27.11 -20.88
N GLU A 99 10.83 -26.38 -20.54
CA GLU A 99 11.61 -26.62 -19.33
C GLU A 99 10.78 -26.36 -18.07
N LEU A 100 10.05 -25.24 -18.00
CA LEU A 100 9.14 -24.95 -16.90
C LEU A 100 8.03 -26.02 -16.76
N GLU A 101 7.42 -26.44 -17.88
CA GLU A 101 6.46 -27.54 -17.91
C GLU A 101 7.08 -28.83 -17.32
N HIS A 102 8.33 -29.13 -17.67
CA HIS A 102 9.07 -30.27 -17.11
C HIS A 102 9.35 -30.10 -15.61
N GLU A 103 9.82 -28.93 -15.16
CA GLU A 103 10.11 -28.65 -13.74
C GLU A 103 8.88 -28.83 -12.84
N ILE A 104 7.69 -28.50 -13.35
CA ILE A 104 6.43 -28.72 -12.66
C ILE A 104 6.05 -30.20 -12.66
N THR A 105 6.01 -30.82 -13.85
CA THR A 105 5.50 -32.20 -14.01
C THR A 105 6.44 -33.25 -13.43
N VAL A 106 7.74 -32.96 -13.33
CA VAL A 106 8.71 -33.85 -12.67
C VAL A 106 8.42 -34.00 -11.17
N GLN A 107 7.62 -33.13 -10.55
CA GLN A 107 7.19 -33.27 -9.16
C GLN A 107 6.05 -34.28 -8.97
N ASN A 108 5.36 -34.70 -10.03
CA ASN A 108 4.19 -35.60 -9.96
C ASN A 108 4.41 -36.90 -9.15
N PRO A 109 5.58 -37.56 -9.19
CA PRO A 109 5.84 -38.71 -8.34
C PRO A 109 5.64 -38.43 -6.85
N VAL A 110 5.96 -37.22 -6.36
CA VAL A 110 5.80 -36.83 -4.95
C VAL A 110 4.34 -36.95 -4.51
N TRP A 111 3.40 -36.56 -5.37
CA TRP A 111 1.96 -36.60 -5.09
C TRP A 111 1.41 -38.03 -5.08
N LYS A 112 1.85 -38.86 -6.04
CA LYS A 112 1.51 -40.29 -6.05
C LYS A 112 2.11 -41.03 -4.84
N TYR A 113 3.33 -40.68 -4.46
CA TYR A 113 3.98 -41.19 -3.27
C TYR A 113 3.27 -40.74 -1.97
N LYS A 114 2.84 -39.49 -1.87
CA LYS A 114 1.99 -39.00 -0.77
C LYS A 114 0.73 -39.84 -0.61
N PHE A 115 0.04 -40.15 -1.71
CA PHE A 115 -1.13 -41.02 -1.69
C PHE A 115 -0.78 -42.44 -1.21
N PHE A 116 0.35 -43.00 -1.67
CA PHE A 116 0.88 -44.28 -1.17
C PHE A 116 1.12 -44.24 0.35
N VAL A 117 1.77 -43.19 0.86
CA VAL A 117 2.01 -43.03 2.31
C VAL A 117 0.69 -43.01 3.07
N GLN A 118 -0.24 -42.15 2.66
CA GLN A 118 -1.52 -41.92 3.35
C GLN A 118 -2.49 -43.11 3.26
N ARG A 119 -2.49 -43.84 2.15
CA ARG A 119 -3.49 -44.89 1.89
C ARG A 119 -2.98 -46.30 2.10
N ARG A 120 -1.66 -46.51 2.08
CA ARG A 120 -1.03 -47.83 2.19
C ARG A 120 -0.10 -47.90 3.39
N ALA A 121 0.94 -47.07 3.45
CA ALA A 121 1.96 -47.15 4.51
C ALA A 121 1.39 -46.94 5.93
N ILE A 122 0.81 -45.76 6.22
CA ILE A 122 0.35 -45.40 7.57
C ILE A 122 -0.97 -46.10 7.96
N LYS A 123 -1.65 -46.75 6.99
CA LYS A 123 -2.79 -47.62 7.28
C LYS A 123 -2.35 -49.02 7.71
N LYS A 124 -1.25 -49.51 7.11
CA LYS A 124 -0.69 -50.83 7.40
C LYS A 124 0.09 -50.83 8.71
N PHE A 125 0.93 -49.81 8.91
CA PHE A 125 1.70 -49.62 10.14
C PHE A 125 1.15 -48.42 10.87
N LYS A 126 0.37 -48.65 11.93
CA LYS A 126 -0.16 -47.57 12.76
C LYS A 126 0.95 -46.98 13.63
N ALA A 127 0.66 -45.87 14.30
CA ALA A 127 1.61 -45.21 15.20
C ALA A 127 2.19 -46.16 16.28
N GLU A 128 1.41 -47.14 16.75
CA GLU A 128 1.85 -48.16 17.71
C GLU A 128 2.84 -49.16 17.08
N ASP A 129 2.55 -49.66 15.87
CA ASP A 129 3.42 -50.57 15.13
C ASP A 129 4.74 -49.90 14.74
N ALA A 130 4.66 -48.62 14.33
CA ALA A 130 5.78 -47.82 13.87
C ALA A 130 6.84 -47.58 14.96
N GLN A 131 6.47 -47.60 16.25
CA GLN A 131 7.43 -47.48 17.37
C GLN A 131 8.37 -48.68 17.49
N HIS A 132 7.97 -49.83 16.93
CA HIS A 132 8.77 -51.06 16.95
C HIS A 132 9.62 -51.24 15.68
N LEU A 133 9.46 -50.35 14.69
CA LEU A 133 10.25 -50.36 13.47
C LEU A 133 11.59 -49.68 13.69
N ASN A 134 12.68 -50.28 13.19
CA ASN A 134 13.99 -49.65 13.18
C ASN A 134 14.12 -48.74 11.95
N GLU A 135 13.73 -47.47 12.11
CA GLU A 135 13.75 -46.49 11.02
C GLU A 135 15.14 -46.37 10.37
N ALA A 136 16.22 -46.43 11.16
CA ALA A 136 17.58 -46.27 10.63
C ALA A 136 18.00 -47.46 9.72
N GLU A 137 17.63 -48.68 10.08
CA GLU A 137 17.87 -49.87 9.25
C GLU A 137 16.98 -49.88 8.01
N LEU A 138 15.70 -49.56 8.18
CA LEU A 138 14.75 -49.43 7.07
C LEU A 138 15.20 -48.35 6.08
N TRP A 139 15.67 -47.20 6.57
CA TRP A 139 16.22 -46.15 5.74
C TRP A 139 17.45 -46.63 4.96
N ARG A 140 18.37 -47.33 5.61
CA ARG A 140 19.54 -47.92 4.93
C ARG A 140 19.12 -48.89 3.82
N ALA A 141 18.13 -49.75 4.07
CA ALA A 141 17.59 -50.66 3.06
C ALA A 141 16.96 -49.90 1.88
N VAL A 142 16.17 -48.86 2.15
CA VAL A 142 15.59 -47.98 1.11
C VAL A 142 16.69 -47.31 0.28
N ILE A 143 17.77 -46.84 0.92
CA ILE A 143 18.91 -46.24 0.22
C ILE A 143 19.71 -47.26 -0.60
N GLU A 144 19.94 -48.47 -0.10
CA GLU A 144 20.62 -49.55 -0.84
C GLU A 144 19.83 -49.96 -2.08
N LEU A 145 18.49 -50.05 -1.94
CA LEU A 145 17.56 -50.29 -3.04
C LEU A 145 17.64 -49.18 -4.09
N ARG A 146 17.54 -47.93 -3.66
CA ARG A 146 17.64 -46.77 -4.55
C ARG A 146 18.98 -46.76 -5.28
N ASN A 147 20.09 -46.79 -4.55
CA ASN A 147 21.43 -46.59 -5.10
C ASN A 147 21.88 -47.74 -6.04
N THR A 148 21.17 -48.86 -6.07
CA THR A 148 21.53 -50.04 -6.89
C THR A 148 20.50 -50.35 -7.96
N GLY A 149 19.21 -50.33 -7.61
CA GLY A 149 18.12 -50.65 -8.53
C GLY A 149 17.64 -49.45 -9.33
N PHE A 150 17.84 -48.23 -8.81
CA PHE A 150 17.25 -46.98 -9.31
C PHE A 150 18.24 -45.82 -9.22
N ASP A 151 19.50 -46.08 -9.54
CA ASP A 151 20.61 -45.12 -9.42
C ASP A 151 20.42 -43.89 -10.31
N GLU A 152 19.63 -44.01 -11.39
CA GLU A 152 19.22 -42.88 -12.20
C GLU A 152 18.45 -41.79 -11.43
N THR A 153 17.82 -42.12 -10.29
CA THR A 153 17.07 -41.15 -9.48
C THR A 153 17.97 -40.32 -8.56
N LEU A 154 19.28 -40.62 -8.46
CA LEU A 154 20.22 -39.95 -7.56
C LEU A 154 20.50 -38.50 -7.92
N VAL A 155 20.18 -38.09 -9.15
CA VAL A 155 20.29 -36.69 -9.60
C VAL A 155 19.19 -35.80 -9.02
N ARG A 156 18.16 -36.37 -8.38
CA ARG A 156 17.03 -35.65 -7.79
C ARG A 156 17.28 -35.36 -6.31
N ASP A 157 16.46 -34.47 -5.73
CA ASP A 157 16.43 -34.33 -4.27
C ASP A 157 15.88 -35.61 -3.59
N GLU A 158 16.15 -35.72 -2.29
CA GLU A 158 15.89 -36.94 -1.52
C GLU A 158 14.44 -37.41 -1.59
N GLU A 159 13.47 -36.47 -1.47
CA GLU A 159 12.04 -36.79 -1.50
C GLU A 159 11.61 -37.27 -2.89
N LEU A 160 11.96 -36.49 -3.92
CA LEU A 160 11.56 -36.80 -5.29
C LEU A 160 12.18 -38.13 -5.78
N SER A 161 13.43 -38.39 -5.40
CA SER A 161 14.11 -39.64 -5.74
C SER A 161 13.39 -40.88 -5.18
N ILE A 162 13.02 -40.84 -3.90
CA ILE A 162 12.27 -41.94 -3.27
C ILE A 162 10.86 -42.05 -3.85
N ALA A 163 10.21 -40.92 -4.13
CA ALA A 163 8.90 -40.89 -4.74
C ALA A 163 8.91 -41.52 -6.15
N GLU A 164 9.89 -41.18 -6.99
CA GLU A 164 10.03 -41.73 -8.34
C GLU A 164 10.28 -43.24 -8.32
N MET A 165 11.22 -43.71 -7.49
CA MET A 165 11.46 -45.14 -7.27
C MET A 165 10.19 -45.87 -6.84
N THR A 166 9.47 -45.32 -5.86
CA THR A 166 8.24 -45.93 -5.34
C THR A 166 7.16 -45.98 -6.40
N CYS A 167 7.01 -44.93 -7.21
CA CYS A 167 6.04 -44.91 -8.31
C CYS A 167 6.30 -46.01 -9.34
N ARG A 168 7.57 -46.24 -9.72
CA ARG A 168 7.93 -47.33 -10.64
C ARG A 168 7.61 -48.71 -10.07
N LEU A 169 7.87 -48.90 -8.78
CA LEU A 169 7.49 -50.14 -8.09
C LEU A 169 5.97 -50.33 -8.04
N LEU A 170 5.19 -49.28 -7.81
CA LEU A 170 3.72 -49.34 -7.84
C LEU A 170 3.19 -49.64 -9.24
N ASP A 171 3.76 -49.04 -10.27
CA ASP A 171 3.38 -49.31 -11.67
C ASP A 171 3.72 -50.75 -12.07
N ALA A 172 4.86 -51.28 -11.60
CA ALA A 172 5.23 -52.67 -11.79
C ALA A 172 4.29 -53.63 -11.05
N GLU A 173 3.91 -53.33 -9.79
CA GLU A 173 2.95 -54.11 -9.03
C GLU A 173 1.59 -54.17 -9.72
N GLU A 174 1.08 -53.02 -10.22
CA GLU A 174 -0.19 -52.98 -10.92
C GLU A 174 -0.16 -53.77 -12.25
N ALA A 175 0.92 -53.65 -13.01
CA ALA A 175 1.07 -54.35 -14.29
C ALA A 175 1.20 -55.87 -14.11
N LEU A 176 2.06 -56.33 -13.19
CA LEU A 176 2.29 -57.75 -12.91
C LEU A 176 1.10 -58.42 -12.20
N GLY A 177 0.21 -57.64 -11.59
CA GLY A 177 -1.04 -58.13 -10.99
C GLY A 177 -2.19 -58.40 -11.96
N LYS A 178 -2.04 -58.05 -13.26
CA LYS A 178 -3.07 -58.28 -14.29
C LYS A 178 -2.66 -59.48 -15.16
N GLU A 179 -3.48 -60.53 -15.17
CA GLU A 179 -3.18 -61.82 -15.84
C GLU A 179 -2.93 -61.74 -17.37
N ASP A 180 -3.31 -60.63 -18.04
CA ASP A 180 -3.25 -60.46 -19.51
C ASP A 180 -2.37 -59.28 -20.00
N VAL A 181 -1.46 -58.75 -19.17
CA VAL A 181 -0.65 -57.57 -19.53
C VAL A 181 0.86 -57.86 -19.44
N GLU A 182 1.50 -58.11 -20.59
CA GLU A 182 2.97 -58.12 -20.67
C GLU A 182 3.51 -56.68 -20.64
N SER A 183 4.27 -56.34 -19.60
CA SER A 183 4.91 -55.03 -19.43
C SER A 183 6.41 -55.17 -19.26
N ALA A 184 7.17 -54.87 -20.33
CA ALA A 184 8.64 -54.89 -20.29
C ALA A 184 9.21 -53.98 -19.20
N ALA A 185 8.55 -52.85 -18.90
CA ALA A 185 8.96 -51.94 -17.83
C ALA A 185 8.76 -52.54 -16.44
N ALA A 186 7.71 -53.34 -16.23
CA ALA A 186 7.45 -53.99 -14.96
C ALA A 186 8.45 -55.13 -14.70
N THR A 187 8.76 -55.94 -15.73
CA THR A 187 9.80 -56.98 -15.65
C THR A 187 11.20 -56.39 -15.44
N ASP A 188 11.56 -55.28 -16.10
CA ASP A 188 12.83 -54.59 -15.82
C ASP A 188 12.88 -54.07 -14.37
N THR A 189 11.77 -53.55 -13.85
CA THR A 189 11.67 -53.11 -12.46
C THR A 189 11.87 -54.28 -11.49
N ALA A 190 11.24 -55.44 -11.73
CA ALA A 190 11.48 -56.64 -10.93
C ALA A 190 12.93 -57.11 -11.00
N ALA A 191 13.52 -57.13 -12.20
CA ALA A 191 14.94 -57.47 -12.40
C ALA A 191 15.89 -56.50 -11.68
N ARG A 192 15.55 -55.21 -11.58
CA ARG A 192 16.31 -54.22 -10.78
C ARG A 192 16.27 -54.53 -9.28
N VAL A 193 15.10 -54.92 -8.77
CA VAL A 193 14.95 -55.35 -7.37
C VAL A 193 15.76 -56.63 -7.13
N GLU A 194 15.68 -57.60 -8.04
CA GLU A 194 16.45 -58.84 -7.96
C GLU A 194 17.97 -58.57 -7.95
N ARG A 195 18.48 -57.77 -8.90
CA ARG A 195 19.89 -57.35 -8.93
C ARG A 195 20.33 -56.65 -7.65
N THR A 196 19.43 -55.84 -7.08
CA THR A 196 19.69 -55.19 -5.78
C THR A 196 19.84 -56.23 -4.69
N TYR A 197 18.89 -57.17 -4.59
CA TYR A 197 18.94 -58.24 -3.61
C TYR A 197 20.19 -59.11 -3.77
N GLU A 198 20.57 -59.49 -4.99
CA GLU A 198 21.79 -60.27 -5.23
C GLU A 198 23.06 -59.55 -4.75
N LYS A 199 23.16 -58.23 -5.01
CA LYS A 199 24.31 -57.41 -4.59
C LYS A 199 24.35 -57.19 -3.07
N HIS A 200 23.18 -57.06 -2.45
CA HIS A 200 23.00 -56.66 -1.05
C HIS A 200 22.40 -57.76 -0.17
N ARG A 201 22.58 -59.02 -0.58
CA ARG A 201 22.00 -60.19 0.12
C ARG A 201 22.49 -60.30 1.56
N ASP A 202 23.75 -59.97 1.79
CA ASP A 202 24.42 -60.04 3.10
C ASP A 202 24.45 -58.66 3.82
N SER A 203 23.75 -57.66 3.30
CA SER A 203 23.62 -56.33 3.93
C SER A 203 22.29 -56.17 4.69
N ILE A 204 22.02 -54.95 5.17
CA ILE A 204 20.75 -54.60 5.81
C ILE A 204 19.57 -54.84 4.86
N PHE A 205 19.66 -54.45 3.58
CA PHE A 205 18.59 -54.69 2.60
C PHE A 205 18.25 -56.17 2.51
N GLY A 206 19.22 -57.06 2.29
CA GLY A 206 18.98 -58.50 2.22
C GLY A 206 18.38 -59.09 3.50
N SER A 207 18.84 -58.63 4.67
CA SER A 207 18.34 -59.10 5.98
C SER A 207 16.87 -58.74 6.24
N ILE A 208 16.39 -57.63 5.68
CA ILE A 208 14.99 -57.18 5.81
C ILE A 208 14.15 -57.76 4.66
N TYR A 209 14.68 -57.80 3.44
CA TYR A 209 13.96 -58.21 2.24
C TYR A 209 13.66 -59.72 2.20
N ALA A 210 14.63 -60.58 2.51
CA ALA A 210 14.47 -62.04 2.39
C ALA A 210 13.37 -62.63 3.28
N PRO A 211 13.21 -62.23 4.56
CA PRO A 211 12.09 -62.69 5.39
C PRO A 211 10.71 -62.39 4.80
N TYR A 212 10.52 -61.24 4.13
CA TYR A 212 9.24 -60.89 3.51
C TYR A 212 8.94 -61.76 2.29
N VAL A 213 9.93 -62.01 1.45
CA VAL A 213 9.79 -62.93 0.30
C VAL A 213 9.41 -64.35 0.76
N LEU A 214 9.95 -64.81 1.89
CA LEU A 214 9.66 -66.14 2.44
C LEU A 214 8.31 -66.23 3.18
N ALA A 215 7.80 -65.11 3.69
CA ALA A 215 6.55 -65.06 4.46
C ALA A 215 5.30 -64.97 3.57
N GLU A 216 5.44 -64.46 2.35
CA GLU A 216 4.33 -64.29 1.40
C GLU A 216 4.12 -65.59 0.61
N GLN A 217 3.01 -66.28 0.86
CA GLN A 217 2.72 -67.61 0.30
C GLN A 217 1.69 -67.59 -0.83
N GLU A 218 1.05 -66.45 -1.08
CA GLU A 218 -0.05 -66.31 -2.05
C GLU A 218 0.36 -65.68 -3.39
N VAL A 219 1.62 -65.25 -3.51
CA VAL A 219 2.14 -64.53 -4.69
C VAL A 219 3.51 -65.09 -5.07
N GLU A 220 3.72 -65.39 -6.35
CA GLU A 220 4.99 -65.93 -6.87
C GLU A 220 5.58 -65.05 -8.00
N GLY A 221 6.85 -65.28 -8.35
CA GLY A 221 7.52 -64.62 -9.47
C GLY A 221 7.83 -63.13 -9.26
N ASP A 222 7.94 -62.37 -10.35
CA ASP A 222 8.32 -60.95 -10.37
C ASP A 222 7.45 -60.07 -9.45
N LEU A 223 6.16 -60.39 -9.33
CA LEU A 223 5.22 -59.65 -8.48
C LEU A 223 5.59 -59.75 -7.00
N LEU A 224 6.07 -60.92 -6.54
CA LEU A 224 6.52 -61.13 -5.17
C LEU A 224 7.74 -60.25 -4.86
N LEU A 225 8.67 -60.15 -5.80
CA LEU A 225 9.89 -59.34 -5.63
C LEU A 225 9.54 -57.85 -5.45
N VAL A 226 8.68 -57.33 -6.33
CA VAL A 226 8.23 -55.93 -6.26
C VAL A 226 7.45 -55.66 -4.97
N LYS A 227 6.56 -56.56 -4.55
CA LYS A 227 5.80 -56.42 -3.29
C LYS A 227 6.70 -56.41 -2.07
N ALA A 228 7.74 -57.24 -2.02
CA ALA A 228 8.70 -57.25 -0.93
C ALA A 228 9.50 -55.93 -0.84
N ALA A 229 9.89 -55.35 -1.98
CA ALA A 229 10.54 -54.04 -2.02
C ALA A 229 9.60 -52.91 -1.55
N LEU A 230 8.34 -52.90 -2.02
CA LEU A 230 7.33 -51.95 -1.56
C LEU A 230 7.08 -52.06 -0.06
N HIS A 231 7.11 -53.27 0.50
CA HIS A 231 6.94 -53.48 1.94
C HIS A 231 7.97 -52.72 2.78
N ILE A 232 9.24 -52.74 2.36
CA ILE A 232 10.32 -52.02 3.05
C ILE A 232 10.03 -50.51 3.02
N ILE A 233 9.58 -50.00 1.87
CA ILE A 233 9.23 -48.58 1.70
C ILE A 233 8.01 -48.22 2.54
N GLU A 234 6.97 -49.06 2.61
CA GLU A 234 5.81 -48.85 3.49
C GLU A 234 6.23 -48.72 4.96
N ALA A 235 7.01 -49.68 5.45
CA ALA A 235 7.48 -49.71 6.84
C ALA A 235 8.33 -48.47 7.16
N TRP A 236 9.29 -48.15 6.29
CA TRP A 236 10.12 -46.96 6.44
C TRP A 236 9.28 -45.67 6.45
N SER A 237 8.39 -45.52 5.47
CA SER A 237 7.55 -44.32 5.32
C SER A 237 6.67 -44.09 6.53
N ALA A 238 6.08 -45.16 7.08
CA ALA A 238 5.25 -45.07 8.27
C ALA A 238 6.07 -44.69 9.52
N ALA A 239 7.27 -45.28 9.68
CA ALA A 239 8.20 -44.92 10.75
C ALA A 239 8.60 -43.44 10.68
N ALA A 240 9.01 -42.97 9.50
CA ALA A 240 9.41 -41.57 9.29
C ALA A 240 8.24 -40.58 9.46
N PHE A 241 7.04 -40.93 8.97
CA PHE A 241 5.83 -40.13 9.11
C PHE A 241 5.43 -39.96 10.59
N HIS A 242 5.30 -41.07 11.33
CA HIS A 242 4.89 -41.02 12.74
C HIS A 242 6.00 -40.46 13.65
N GLY A 243 7.26 -40.72 13.32
CA GLY A 243 8.43 -40.17 14.01
C GLY A 243 8.71 -38.70 13.70
N LYS A 244 8.06 -38.13 12.66
CA LYS A 244 8.28 -36.76 12.16
C LYS A 244 9.76 -36.45 11.86
N THR A 245 10.51 -37.44 11.40
CA THR A 245 11.96 -37.33 11.18
C THR A 245 12.32 -36.60 9.88
N LYS A 246 11.37 -36.48 8.95
CA LYS A 246 11.50 -35.75 7.68
C LYS A 246 10.38 -34.72 7.55
N LYS A 247 10.68 -33.56 6.96
CA LYS A 247 9.72 -32.47 6.67
C LYS A 247 9.26 -32.47 5.21
N TRP A 248 8.97 -33.65 4.68
CA TRP A 248 8.60 -33.88 3.28
C TRP A 248 7.13 -33.53 2.99
N HIS A 249 6.83 -33.04 1.80
CA HIS A 249 5.46 -32.72 1.38
C HIS A 249 4.58 -33.98 1.30
N SER A 250 5.17 -35.11 0.92
CA SER A 250 4.55 -36.43 0.93
C SER A 250 4.12 -36.92 2.32
N PHE A 251 4.68 -36.33 3.38
CA PHE A 251 4.30 -36.62 4.77
C PHE A 251 3.41 -35.54 5.40
N LYS A 252 3.08 -34.46 4.68
CA LYS A 252 2.14 -33.46 5.17
C LYS A 252 0.71 -34.02 5.13
N VAL A 253 0.00 -33.81 6.23
CA VAL A 253 -1.46 -34.03 6.34
C VAL A 253 -2.11 -32.72 6.78
N PRO A 254 -3.27 -32.34 6.21
CA PRO A 254 -3.97 -31.13 6.64
C PRO A 254 -4.36 -31.22 8.11
N HIS A 255 -4.12 -30.15 8.88
CA HIS A 255 -4.51 -30.11 10.27
C HIS A 255 -6.02 -29.87 10.41
N GLY A 256 -6.64 -30.46 11.44
CA GLY A 256 -8.00 -30.11 11.82
C GLY A 256 -8.06 -28.68 12.34
N LEU A 257 -9.10 -27.94 11.97
CA LEU A 257 -9.28 -26.57 12.46
C LEU A 257 -9.99 -26.57 13.80
N ASP A 258 -9.35 -25.97 14.80
CA ASP A 258 -10.01 -25.49 16.00
C ASP A 258 -10.15 -23.97 15.90
N TYR A 259 -11.35 -23.50 15.57
CA TYR A 259 -11.63 -22.07 15.40
C TYR A 259 -11.39 -21.24 16.68
N GLN A 260 -11.37 -21.86 17.86
CA GLN A 260 -11.03 -21.17 19.11
C GLN A 260 -9.51 -21.02 19.32
N ASN A 261 -8.70 -21.83 18.63
CA ASN A 261 -7.25 -21.94 18.80
C ASN A 261 -6.52 -22.02 17.44
N LEU A 262 -6.82 -21.10 16.52
CA LEU A 262 -6.21 -21.05 15.19
C LEU A 262 -4.76 -20.55 15.17
N VAL A 263 -4.29 -19.97 16.27
CA VAL A 263 -2.91 -19.52 16.44
C VAL A 263 -2.33 -20.11 17.72
N HIS A 264 -1.03 -20.40 17.72
CA HIS A 264 -0.36 -21.03 18.85
C HIS A 264 0.12 -19.97 19.85
N LEU A 265 -0.34 -20.10 21.10
CA LEU A 265 -0.13 -19.10 22.15
C LEU A 265 0.42 -19.71 23.42
N ILE A 266 1.26 -18.93 24.10
CA ILE A 266 1.62 -19.10 25.49
C ILE A 266 1.15 -17.88 26.30
N HIS A 267 0.94 -18.07 27.59
CA HIS A 267 0.60 -17.00 28.53
C HIS A 267 1.82 -16.72 29.41
N PRO A 268 2.68 -15.74 29.03
CA PRO A 268 3.96 -15.54 29.69
C PRO A 268 3.84 -14.97 31.11
N GLU A 269 2.72 -14.32 31.45
CA GLU A 269 2.50 -13.69 32.75
C GLU A 269 1.36 -14.37 33.52
N PRO A 270 1.65 -15.17 34.56
CA PRO A 270 0.63 -15.88 35.34
C PRO A 270 -0.36 -14.96 36.08
N LYS A 271 0.05 -13.73 36.43
CA LYS A 271 -0.83 -12.78 37.14
C LYS A 271 -1.75 -12.01 36.21
N LEU A 272 -1.42 -11.93 34.92
CA LEU A 272 -2.14 -11.20 33.90
C LEU A 272 -2.27 -12.08 32.65
N HIS A 273 -3.07 -13.14 32.81
CA HIS A 273 -3.23 -14.21 31.81
C HIS A 273 -3.75 -13.75 30.45
N ASN A 274 -4.29 -12.53 30.32
CA ASN A 274 -4.73 -11.97 29.05
C ASN A 274 -3.58 -11.42 28.19
N ILE A 275 -2.34 -11.41 28.68
CA ILE A 275 -1.14 -11.27 27.86
C ILE A 275 -0.84 -12.61 27.19
N MET A 276 -0.70 -12.58 25.87
CA MET A 276 -0.47 -13.73 25.02
C MET A 276 0.74 -13.50 24.12
N ARG A 277 1.48 -14.56 23.83
CA ARG A 277 2.72 -14.52 23.02
C ARG A 277 2.87 -15.80 22.22
N GLY A 278 3.64 -15.75 21.11
CA GLY A 278 4.15 -16.95 20.45
C GLY A 278 5.20 -17.69 21.29
N SER A 279 5.42 -18.97 21.01
CA SER A 279 6.49 -19.72 21.68
C SER A 279 7.89 -19.31 21.18
N GLU A 280 8.93 -19.54 21.98
CA GLU A 280 10.30 -19.11 21.62
C GLU A 280 10.87 -19.89 20.42
N ASP A 281 10.39 -21.12 20.19
CA ASP A 281 10.83 -22.00 19.09
C ASP A 281 10.32 -21.60 17.70
N ILE A 282 9.32 -20.71 17.64
CA ILE A 282 8.73 -20.23 16.37
C ILE A 282 9.20 -18.82 15.99
N LEU A 283 10.09 -18.20 16.78
CA LEU A 283 10.49 -16.81 16.55
C LEU A 283 11.26 -16.62 15.24
N ARG A 284 10.85 -15.63 14.45
CA ARG A 284 11.53 -15.18 13.24
C ARG A 284 12.47 -14.03 13.55
N LYS A 285 13.67 -14.09 12.97
CA LYS A 285 14.73 -13.08 13.12
C LYS A 285 14.62 -12.02 12.01
N ARG A 286 13.56 -11.21 12.06
CA ARG A 286 13.35 -10.13 11.08
C ARG A 286 14.39 -9.01 11.28
N ASP A 287 15.00 -8.58 10.18
CA ASP A 287 15.93 -7.45 10.12
C ASP A 287 15.49 -6.45 9.04
N GLY A 288 15.01 -5.28 9.49
CA GLY A 288 14.62 -4.19 8.60
C GLY A 288 13.36 -4.48 7.77
N PHE A 289 13.41 -4.00 6.51
CA PHE A 289 12.24 -3.81 5.64
C PHE A 289 12.40 -4.52 4.29
N LYS A 290 13.15 -5.61 4.27
CA LYS A 290 13.13 -6.56 3.15
C LYS A 290 11.80 -7.28 3.11
N LEU A 291 11.44 -7.82 1.94
CA LEU A 291 10.26 -8.65 1.78
C LEU A 291 10.28 -9.80 2.80
N THR A 292 9.21 -9.93 3.58
CA THR A 292 9.04 -10.97 4.61
C THR A 292 8.18 -12.14 4.12
N ASP A 293 7.56 -11.99 2.96
CA ASP A 293 6.90 -13.08 2.25
C ASP A 293 7.93 -13.82 1.40
N ASP A 294 8.21 -15.08 1.73
CA ASP A 294 9.09 -15.93 0.94
C ASP A 294 8.41 -16.49 -0.32
N ARG A 295 7.10 -16.24 -0.48
CA ARG A 295 6.25 -16.70 -1.59
C ARG A 295 6.19 -18.22 -1.74
N GLY A 296 6.65 -18.97 -0.74
CA GLY A 296 6.83 -20.42 -0.81
C GLY A 296 7.73 -20.87 -1.97
N THR A 297 7.96 -22.18 -2.04
CA THR A 297 8.61 -22.82 -3.19
C THR A 297 7.57 -23.28 -4.22
N MET A 298 8.01 -23.59 -5.45
CA MET A 298 7.14 -24.23 -6.45
C MET A 298 6.48 -25.51 -5.89
N ARG A 299 7.22 -26.31 -5.11
CA ARG A 299 6.68 -27.53 -4.47
C ARG A 299 5.65 -27.22 -3.40
N ASP A 300 5.76 -26.10 -2.67
CA ASP A 300 4.73 -25.67 -1.73
C ASP A 300 3.42 -25.34 -2.46
N ALA A 301 3.48 -24.53 -3.52
CA ALA A 301 2.30 -24.21 -4.32
C ALA A 301 1.68 -25.45 -4.98
N LEU A 302 2.50 -26.33 -5.56
CA LEU A 302 2.02 -27.59 -6.14
C LEU A 302 1.43 -28.54 -5.07
N GLY A 303 1.93 -28.51 -3.84
CA GLY A 303 1.37 -29.26 -2.73
C GLY A 303 -0.04 -28.80 -2.35
N GLU A 304 -0.30 -27.49 -2.41
CA GLU A 304 -1.64 -26.92 -2.24
C GLU A 304 -2.57 -27.24 -3.41
N ILE A 305 -2.04 -27.26 -4.64
CA ILE A 305 -2.77 -27.65 -5.85
C ILE A 305 -3.14 -29.14 -5.83
N ASP A 306 -2.22 -30.03 -5.43
CA ASP A 306 -2.49 -31.46 -5.22
C ASP A 306 -3.55 -31.68 -4.13
N TYR A 307 -3.49 -30.89 -3.06
CA TYR A 307 -4.50 -30.94 -2.00
C TYR A 307 -5.88 -30.44 -2.47
N CYS A 308 -5.94 -29.58 -3.49
CA CYS A 308 -7.18 -29.09 -4.05
C CYS A 308 -7.99 -30.20 -4.74
N MET A 309 -9.29 -30.26 -4.46
CA MET A 309 -10.18 -31.30 -5.01
C MET A 309 -10.60 -31.09 -6.48
N ILE A 310 -10.11 -30.01 -7.12
CA ILE A 310 -10.47 -29.56 -8.47
C ILE A 310 -12.00 -29.62 -8.70
N CYS A 311 -12.73 -28.69 -8.06
CA CYS A 311 -14.17 -28.83 -7.85
C CYS A 311 -15.06 -28.39 -9.03
N HIS A 312 -14.54 -27.65 -10.00
CA HIS A 312 -15.35 -27.04 -11.08
C HIS A 312 -16.08 -28.09 -11.93
N GLU A 313 -15.47 -29.27 -12.17
CA GLU A 313 -16.09 -30.37 -12.93
C GLU A 313 -17.39 -30.90 -12.30
N ARG A 314 -17.57 -30.65 -11.00
CA ARG A 314 -18.72 -31.09 -10.19
C ARG A 314 -19.64 -29.94 -9.79
N GLU A 315 -19.37 -28.72 -10.25
CA GLU A 315 -20.07 -27.48 -9.87
C GLU A 315 -20.08 -27.23 -8.35
N LYS A 316 -18.96 -27.55 -7.69
CA LYS A 316 -18.77 -27.41 -6.23
C LYS A 316 -17.61 -26.49 -5.87
N ASP A 317 -17.20 -25.63 -6.80
CA ASP A 317 -16.13 -24.64 -6.66
C ASP A 317 -16.54 -23.45 -5.77
N ALA A 318 -16.83 -23.75 -4.51
CA ALA A 318 -17.26 -22.75 -3.52
C ALA A 318 -16.18 -21.69 -3.20
N CYS A 319 -14.91 -21.97 -3.49
CA CYS A 319 -13.85 -20.97 -3.40
C CYS A 319 -14.03 -19.81 -4.40
N ARG A 320 -14.73 -20.06 -5.52
CA ARG A 320 -15.15 -19.06 -6.49
C ARG A 320 -16.54 -18.51 -6.15
N THR A 321 -17.50 -19.40 -5.91
CA THR A 321 -18.94 -19.07 -5.93
C THR A 321 -19.58 -18.94 -4.55
N GLY A 322 -18.85 -19.25 -3.48
CA GLY A 322 -19.33 -19.26 -2.11
C GLY A 322 -20.07 -20.53 -1.70
N LEU A 323 -20.13 -20.78 -0.39
CA LEU A 323 -20.95 -21.83 0.20
C LEU A 323 -22.33 -21.27 0.54
N HIS A 324 -23.38 -22.03 0.23
CA HIS A 324 -24.77 -21.64 0.43
C HIS A 324 -25.53 -22.68 1.25
N GLU A 325 -26.44 -22.21 2.09
CA GLU A 325 -27.42 -23.03 2.80
C GLU A 325 -28.50 -23.56 1.84
N LYS A 326 -29.32 -24.52 2.31
CA LYS A 326 -30.39 -25.10 1.48
C LYS A 326 -31.45 -24.08 1.04
N ASP A 327 -31.58 -22.98 1.76
CA ASP A 327 -32.50 -21.88 1.44
C ASP A 327 -31.89 -20.85 0.46
N GLY A 328 -30.64 -21.06 0.02
CA GLY A 328 -29.92 -20.17 -0.88
C GLY A 328 -29.22 -19.01 -0.19
N THR A 329 -29.27 -18.88 1.13
CA THR A 329 -28.52 -17.85 1.85
C THR A 329 -27.03 -18.23 1.95
N VAL A 330 -26.15 -17.23 1.98
CA VAL A 330 -24.70 -17.47 2.11
C VAL A 330 -24.39 -18.07 3.48
N HIS A 331 -23.67 -19.19 3.48
CA HIS A 331 -23.23 -19.89 4.68
C HIS A 331 -22.31 -19.02 5.54
N ARG A 332 -22.32 -19.25 6.85
CA ARG A 332 -21.41 -18.61 7.80
C ARG A 332 -20.59 -19.64 8.55
N ASN A 333 -19.27 -19.46 8.52
CA ASN A 333 -18.36 -20.34 9.26
C ASN A 333 -18.47 -20.14 10.79
N PRO A 334 -17.80 -20.95 11.62
CA PRO A 334 -17.84 -20.83 13.08
C PRO A 334 -17.35 -19.49 13.65
N LEU A 335 -16.63 -18.68 12.87
CA LEU A 335 -16.23 -17.31 13.24
C LEU A 335 -17.27 -16.26 12.81
N GLY A 336 -18.42 -16.68 12.28
CA GLY A 336 -19.52 -15.84 11.81
C GLY A 336 -19.25 -15.12 10.50
N ILE A 337 -18.23 -15.52 9.74
CA ILE A 337 -17.83 -14.90 8.47
C ILE A 337 -18.66 -15.50 7.35
N LYS A 338 -19.18 -14.65 6.45
CA LYS A 338 -19.87 -15.11 5.24
C LYS A 338 -18.87 -15.73 4.27
N THR A 339 -19.17 -16.90 3.76
CA THR A 339 -18.32 -17.63 2.80
C THR A 339 -18.78 -17.34 1.38
N GLU A 340 -18.56 -16.11 0.91
CA GLU A 340 -19.05 -15.60 -0.40
C GLU A 340 -18.20 -16.10 -1.60
N GLY A 341 -17.01 -16.67 -1.36
CA GLY A 341 -16.08 -17.05 -2.42
C GLY A 341 -15.13 -15.90 -2.79
N CYS A 342 -14.46 -16.01 -3.94
CA CYS A 342 -13.59 -14.96 -4.45
C CYS A 342 -14.43 -13.77 -4.94
N PRO A 343 -14.24 -12.54 -4.42
CA PRO A 343 -15.00 -11.37 -4.88
C PRO A 343 -14.84 -11.02 -6.35
N LEU A 344 -13.78 -11.53 -6.99
CA LEU A 344 -13.52 -11.39 -8.42
C LEU A 344 -14.10 -12.56 -9.23
N ASP A 345 -14.83 -13.51 -8.65
CA ASP A 345 -15.34 -14.71 -9.34
C ASP A 345 -14.24 -15.50 -10.08
N GLU A 346 -13.01 -15.52 -9.54
CA GLU A 346 -11.84 -16.11 -10.19
C GLU A 346 -11.98 -17.63 -10.38
N ARG A 347 -11.61 -18.11 -11.57
CA ARG A 347 -11.61 -19.54 -11.98
C ARG A 347 -10.47 -20.35 -11.33
N ILE A 348 -10.50 -20.43 -10.00
CA ILE A 348 -9.46 -21.03 -9.14
C ILE A 348 -9.20 -22.50 -9.48
N SER A 349 -10.26 -23.28 -9.67
CA SER A 349 -10.12 -24.71 -9.89
C SER A 349 -9.53 -25.03 -11.25
N GLU A 350 -9.89 -24.25 -12.27
CA GLU A 350 -9.39 -24.35 -13.63
C GLU A 350 -7.91 -23.94 -13.70
N MET A 351 -7.53 -22.83 -13.05
CA MET A 351 -6.13 -22.40 -13.00
C MET A 351 -5.23 -23.42 -12.27
N HIS A 352 -5.73 -24.06 -11.20
CA HIS A 352 -5.01 -25.12 -10.48
C HIS A 352 -4.83 -26.36 -11.36
N MET A 353 -5.85 -26.73 -12.13
CA MET A 353 -5.79 -27.88 -13.03
C MET A 353 -4.73 -27.68 -14.11
N LEU A 354 -4.71 -26.52 -14.78
CA LEU A 354 -3.71 -26.20 -15.80
C LEU A 354 -2.30 -26.17 -15.20
N LYS A 355 -2.15 -25.56 -14.01
CA LYS A 355 -0.87 -25.53 -13.32
C LYS A 355 -0.37 -26.94 -12.96
N ALA A 356 -1.24 -27.82 -12.47
CA ALA A 356 -0.90 -29.21 -12.18
C ALA A 356 -0.46 -30.00 -13.43
N GLN A 357 -0.95 -29.61 -14.61
CA GLN A 357 -0.58 -30.19 -15.90
C GLN A 357 0.74 -29.62 -16.46
N GLY A 358 1.36 -28.66 -15.78
CA GLY A 358 2.59 -27.99 -16.20
C GLY A 358 2.38 -26.69 -16.99
N ASP A 359 1.12 -26.29 -17.25
CA ASP A 359 0.80 -25.13 -18.07
C ASP A 359 0.65 -23.84 -17.23
N ALA A 360 1.80 -23.21 -16.91
CA ALA A 360 1.83 -21.98 -16.14
C ALA A 360 1.25 -20.76 -16.89
N ILE A 361 1.53 -20.63 -18.19
CA ILE A 361 0.99 -19.54 -19.03
C ILE A 361 -0.54 -19.66 -19.13
N GLY A 362 -1.05 -20.87 -19.32
CA GLY A 362 -2.49 -21.14 -19.40
C GLY A 362 -3.19 -20.89 -18.07
N SER A 363 -2.54 -21.26 -16.95
CA SER A 363 -3.00 -20.92 -15.60
C SER A 363 -3.15 -19.40 -15.43
N LEU A 364 -2.13 -18.62 -15.77
CA LEU A 364 -2.19 -17.15 -15.72
C LEU A 364 -3.20 -16.57 -16.71
N ALA A 365 -3.35 -17.15 -17.90
CA ALA A 365 -4.35 -16.73 -18.87
C ALA A 365 -5.77 -16.87 -18.31
N LEU A 366 -6.08 -17.91 -17.51
CA LEU A 366 -7.39 -18.01 -16.86
C LEU A 366 -7.55 -17.03 -15.70
N ILE A 367 -6.51 -16.80 -14.89
CA ILE A 367 -6.51 -15.78 -13.83
C ILE A 367 -6.87 -14.41 -14.42
N THR A 368 -6.19 -14.01 -15.50
CA THR A 368 -6.33 -12.67 -16.10
C THR A 368 -7.69 -12.40 -16.77
N ILE A 369 -8.52 -13.42 -17.01
CA ILE A 369 -9.92 -13.22 -17.44
C ILE A 369 -10.70 -12.50 -16.35
N ASP A 370 -10.52 -12.91 -15.09
CA ASP A 370 -11.27 -12.40 -13.95
C ASP A 370 -10.52 -11.32 -13.17
N ASN A 371 -9.19 -11.47 -13.12
CA ASN A 371 -8.27 -10.66 -12.34
C ASN A 371 -7.04 -10.26 -13.19
N PRO A 372 -7.22 -9.38 -14.19
CA PRO A 372 -6.11 -8.92 -15.04
C PRO A 372 -5.02 -8.19 -14.23
N MET A 373 -5.37 -7.68 -13.05
CA MET A 373 -4.47 -7.00 -12.11
C MET A 373 -4.05 -7.91 -10.94
N CYS A 374 -3.91 -9.23 -11.17
CA CYS A 374 -3.56 -10.23 -10.14
C CYS A 374 -2.24 -9.98 -9.41
N ALA A 375 -1.34 -9.17 -9.98
CA ALA A 375 -0.18 -8.67 -9.23
C ALA A 375 -0.59 -7.88 -7.96
N GLY A 376 -1.80 -7.32 -7.92
CA GLY A 376 -2.41 -6.64 -6.76
C GLY A 376 -3.09 -7.56 -5.74
N THR A 377 -3.18 -8.86 -5.98
CA THR A 377 -3.78 -9.88 -5.09
C THR A 377 -2.74 -10.93 -4.69
N GLY A 378 -3.17 -12.10 -4.22
CA GLY A 378 -2.27 -13.21 -3.90
C GLY A 378 -1.81 -13.30 -2.44
N HIS A 379 -0.68 -13.99 -2.27
CA HIS A 379 -0.18 -14.48 -1.00
C HIS A 379 -0.04 -13.37 0.04
N ARG A 380 -0.55 -13.65 1.25
CA ARG A 380 -0.58 -12.72 2.40
C ARG A 380 -1.33 -11.40 2.17
N ILE A 381 -2.08 -11.25 1.07
CA ILE A 381 -2.98 -10.10 0.80
C ILE A 381 -4.44 -10.51 0.78
N CYS A 382 -4.76 -11.62 0.12
CA CYS A 382 -6.12 -12.11 -0.08
C CYS A 382 -6.40 -13.36 0.75
N ASN A 383 -7.68 -13.56 1.12
CA ASN A 383 -8.10 -14.69 1.95
C ASN A 383 -9.56 -15.14 1.72
N ASP A 384 -10.42 -14.34 1.06
CA ASP A 384 -11.85 -14.63 0.88
C ASP A 384 -12.08 -16.00 0.21
N CYS A 385 -11.29 -16.33 -0.82
CA CYS A 385 -11.36 -17.62 -1.51
C CYS A 385 -11.01 -18.83 -0.60
N MET A 386 -10.05 -18.67 0.32
CA MET A 386 -9.70 -19.69 1.32
C MET A 386 -10.86 -19.89 2.30
N LYS A 387 -11.50 -18.81 2.75
CA LYS A 387 -12.68 -18.91 3.63
C LYS A 387 -13.87 -19.58 2.92
N GLY A 388 -13.99 -19.40 1.60
CA GLY A 388 -14.99 -20.08 0.76
C GLY A 388 -14.65 -21.53 0.37
N CYS A 389 -13.44 -22.02 0.68
CA CYS A 389 -13.02 -23.39 0.34
C CYS A 389 -13.96 -24.43 0.96
N ILE A 390 -14.21 -25.56 0.28
CA ILE A 390 -15.05 -26.64 0.82
C ILE A 390 -14.50 -27.27 2.11
N PHE A 391 -13.20 -27.10 2.38
CA PHE A 391 -12.54 -27.56 3.60
C PHE A 391 -12.80 -26.58 4.75
N GLN A 392 -13.90 -26.83 5.48
CA GLN A 392 -14.32 -25.99 6.62
C GLN A 392 -13.96 -26.58 7.99
N LYS A 393 -13.49 -27.83 8.05
CA LYS A 393 -13.13 -28.54 9.31
C LYS A 393 -11.62 -28.87 9.41
N GLN A 394 -10.88 -28.54 8.38
CA GLN A 394 -9.45 -28.75 8.23
C GLN A 394 -8.89 -27.58 7.44
N GLU A 395 -7.57 -27.40 7.45
CA GLU A 395 -6.91 -26.29 6.76
C GLU A 395 -7.42 -26.15 5.31
N PRO A 396 -7.87 -24.94 4.90
CA PRO A 396 -8.27 -24.71 3.53
C PRO A 396 -7.04 -24.72 2.62
N VAL A 397 -7.26 -24.94 1.32
CA VAL A 397 -6.21 -24.77 0.32
C VAL A 397 -5.70 -23.32 0.36
N ASN A 398 -4.39 -23.11 0.42
CA ASN A 398 -3.77 -21.79 0.32
C ASN A 398 -3.76 -21.31 -1.14
N ILE A 399 -4.95 -20.96 -1.64
CA ILE A 399 -5.18 -20.47 -3.00
C ILE A 399 -4.35 -19.21 -3.32
N PRO A 400 -4.22 -18.21 -2.42
CA PRO A 400 -3.40 -17.04 -2.69
C PRO A 400 -1.91 -17.36 -2.97
N LEU A 401 -1.36 -18.38 -2.29
CA LEU A 401 -0.01 -18.88 -2.59
C LEU A 401 0.07 -19.46 -4.01
N ALA A 402 -0.92 -20.27 -4.40
CA ALA A 402 -0.98 -20.85 -5.75
C ALA A 402 -1.18 -19.78 -6.84
N GLU A 403 -2.02 -18.76 -6.61
CA GLU A 403 -2.20 -17.61 -7.52
C GLU A 403 -0.88 -16.86 -7.72
N THR A 404 -0.20 -16.49 -6.62
CA THR A 404 1.10 -15.82 -6.68
C THR A 404 2.15 -16.68 -7.39
N ALA A 405 2.19 -17.99 -7.11
CA ALA A 405 3.13 -18.90 -7.76
C ALA A 405 2.90 -18.96 -9.28
N SER A 406 1.64 -19.11 -9.73
CA SER A 406 1.29 -19.10 -11.15
C SER A 406 1.72 -17.79 -11.85
N LEU A 407 1.55 -16.64 -11.19
CA LEU A 407 2.08 -15.37 -11.70
C LEU A 407 3.61 -15.37 -11.75
N THR A 408 4.29 -15.73 -10.65
CA THR A 408 5.75 -15.66 -10.57
C THR A 408 6.45 -16.62 -11.51
N ASP A 409 5.88 -17.79 -11.77
CA ASP A 409 6.45 -18.76 -12.71
C ASP A 409 6.46 -18.22 -14.14
N VAL A 410 5.40 -17.51 -14.54
CA VAL A 410 5.39 -16.81 -15.83
C VAL A 410 6.33 -15.61 -15.81
N LEU A 411 6.37 -14.82 -14.74
CA LEU A 411 7.27 -13.65 -14.64
C LEU A 411 8.76 -14.03 -14.69
N ASN A 412 9.12 -15.26 -14.28
CA ASN A 412 10.48 -15.78 -14.31
C ASN A 412 10.90 -16.33 -15.69
N LEU A 413 9.96 -16.51 -16.64
CA LEU A 413 10.30 -16.80 -18.03
C LEU A 413 10.93 -15.57 -18.69
N PRO A 414 11.78 -15.73 -19.73
CA PRO A 414 12.17 -14.61 -20.56
C PRO A 414 10.95 -13.91 -21.14
N TYR A 415 10.92 -12.58 -21.05
CA TYR A 415 9.76 -11.74 -21.38
C TYR A 415 8.51 -12.01 -20.55
N GLY A 416 8.64 -12.62 -19.37
CA GLY A 416 7.52 -12.97 -18.48
C GLY A 416 6.60 -11.80 -18.12
N PHE A 417 7.18 -10.63 -17.86
CA PHE A 417 6.40 -9.39 -17.67
C PHE A 417 5.62 -9.00 -18.94
N GLU A 418 6.20 -9.17 -20.12
CA GLU A 418 5.53 -8.83 -21.39
C GLU A 418 4.38 -9.80 -21.69
N ILE A 419 4.54 -11.09 -21.34
CA ILE A 419 3.47 -12.09 -21.42
C ILE A 419 2.31 -11.70 -20.50
N TYR A 420 2.60 -11.41 -19.24
CA TYR A 420 1.57 -10.96 -18.30
C TYR A 420 0.90 -9.67 -18.78
N SER A 421 1.69 -8.65 -19.16
CA SER A 421 1.19 -7.37 -19.67
C SER A 421 0.31 -7.55 -20.91
N LEU A 422 0.69 -8.44 -21.82
CA LEU A 422 -0.08 -8.77 -23.02
C LEU A 422 -1.41 -9.42 -22.65
N LEU A 423 -1.43 -10.41 -21.75
CA LEU A 423 -2.65 -11.10 -21.32
C LEU A 423 -3.71 -10.15 -20.72
N THR A 424 -3.29 -9.02 -20.15
CA THR A 424 -4.25 -8.01 -19.66
C THR A 424 -5.02 -7.31 -20.80
N ARG A 425 -4.41 -7.15 -21.98
CA ARG A 425 -4.99 -6.41 -23.12
C ARG A 425 -5.36 -7.30 -24.31
N TRP A 426 -4.86 -8.52 -24.34
CA TRP A 426 -5.08 -9.54 -25.35
C TRP A 426 -5.11 -10.90 -24.68
N ASN A 427 -6.30 -11.47 -24.55
CA ASN A 427 -6.51 -12.82 -24.07
C ASN A 427 -7.66 -13.42 -24.89
N PRO A 428 -7.35 -14.23 -25.93
CA PRO A 428 -8.37 -14.75 -26.83
C PRO A 428 -9.33 -15.76 -26.18
N LEU A 429 -9.13 -16.10 -24.90
CA LEU A 429 -10.07 -16.92 -24.12
C LEU A 429 -11.10 -16.06 -23.37
N ASN A 430 -10.85 -14.76 -23.21
CA ASN A 430 -11.79 -13.85 -22.57
C ASN A 430 -12.95 -13.50 -23.52
N ALA A 431 -14.08 -14.21 -23.41
CA ALA A 431 -15.22 -13.99 -24.30
C ALA A 431 -15.80 -12.57 -24.28
N LYS A 432 -15.77 -11.89 -23.14
CA LYS A 432 -16.31 -10.52 -23.04
C LYS A 432 -15.43 -9.51 -23.77
N ARG A 433 -14.11 -9.69 -23.69
CA ARG A 433 -13.13 -8.77 -24.27
C ARG A 433 -11.84 -9.50 -24.65
N PRO A 434 -11.81 -10.20 -25.80
CA PRO A 434 -10.63 -10.97 -26.22
C PRO A 434 -9.39 -10.10 -26.49
N TYR A 435 -9.61 -8.84 -26.84
CA TYR A 435 -8.59 -7.83 -27.08
C TYR A 435 -9.14 -6.44 -26.75
N SER A 436 -8.27 -5.50 -26.39
CA SER A 436 -8.64 -4.12 -26.11
C SER A 436 -9.19 -3.42 -27.35
N LEU A 437 -10.18 -2.53 -27.17
CA LEU A 437 -10.75 -1.75 -28.26
C LEU A 437 -9.93 -0.48 -28.58
N PRO A 438 -9.97 0.01 -29.84
CA PRO A 438 -9.44 1.33 -30.19
C PRO A 438 -10.14 2.45 -29.41
N TYR A 439 -9.44 3.58 -29.26
CA TYR A 439 -9.98 4.74 -28.56
C TYR A 439 -11.29 5.23 -29.20
N ASN A 440 -12.32 5.39 -28.36
CA ASN A 440 -13.69 5.71 -28.76
C ASN A 440 -14.02 7.21 -28.72
N GLY A 441 -13.09 8.06 -28.26
CA GLY A 441 -13.28 9.51 -28.16
C GLY A 441 -13.87 9.99 -26.83
N LYS A 442 -14.04 9.09 -25.84
CA LYS A 442 -14.59 9.39 -24.51
C LYS A 442 -13.54 9.32 -23.41
N ASN A 443 -13.52 10.34 -22.56
CA ASN A 443 -12.52 10.51 -21.51
C ASN A 443 -13.12 10.29 -20.11
N VAL A 444 -12.44 9.51 -19.28
CA VAL A 444 -12.82 9.27 -17.88
C VAL A 444 -11.72 9.76 -16.95
N MET A 445 -12.09 10.56 -15.96
CA MET A 445 -11.21 10.89 -14.85
C MET A 445 -11.40 9.89 -13.72
N VAL A 446 -10.35 9.18 -13.32
CA VAL A 446 -10.32 8.29 -12.16
C VAL A 446 -9.62 9.00 -11.01
N VAL A 447 -10.35 9.22 -9.91
CA VAL A 447 -9.85 9.94 -8.73
C VAL A 447 -9.39 8.95 -7.68
N GLY A 448 -8.08 8.86 -7.47
CA GLY A 448 -7.41 7.89 -6.60
C GLY A 448 -6.91 6.68 -7.40
N LEU A 449 -5.61 6.39 -7.29
CA LEU A 449 -4.94 5.29 -8.00
C LEU A 449 -4.58 4.13 -7.06
N GLY A 450 -5.47 3.86 -6.10
CA GLY A 450 -5.47 2.63 -5.30
C GLY A 450 -6.06 1.42 -6.05
N PRO A 451 -6.28 0.28 -5.35
CA PRO A 451 -6.76 -0.96 -5.97
C PRO A 451 -8.01 -0.86 -6.83
N ALA A 452 -9.01 -0.10 -6.39
CA ALA A 452 -10.20 0.16 -7.21
C ALA A 452 -9.86 1.02 -8.44
N GLY A 453 -9.02 2.05 -8.27
CA GLY A 453 -8.69 3.02 -9.31
C GLY A 453 -7.87 2.44 -10.46
N TYR A 454 -6.76 1.74 -10.16
CA TYR A 454 -5.94 1.14 -11.22
C TYR A 454 -6.65 -0.01 -11.94
N THR A 455 -7.50 -0.76 -11.23
CA THR A 455 -8.31 -1.83 -11.85
C THR A 455 -9.44 -1.26 -12.70
N LEU A 456 -10.06 -0.15 -12.28
CA LEU A 456 -11.07 0.52 -13.09
C LEU A 456 -10.46 1.11 -14.35
N ALA A 457 -9.30 1.77 -14.24
CA ALA A 457 -8.56 2.30 -15.38
C ALA A 457 -8.28 1.20 -16.40
N HIS A 458 -7.85 0.02 -15.95
CA HIS A 458 -7.64 -1.13 -16.81
C HIS A 458 -8.88 -1.51 -17.63
N TYR A 459 -10.02 -1.74 -16.96
CA TYR A 459 -11.23 -2.17 -17.65
C TYR A 459 -11.74 -1.10 -18.64
N LEU A 460 -11.72 0.18 -18.25
CA LEU A 460 -12.12 1.28 -19.13
C LEU A 460 -11.21 1.42 -20.36
N LEU A 461 -9.89 1.25 -20.19
CA LEU A 461 -8.94 1.25 -21.31
C LEU A 461 -9.18 0.08 -22.27
N ASN A 462 -9.58 -1.09 -21.77
CA ASN A 462 -9.93 -2.24 -22.62
C ASN A 462 -11.24 -2.02 -23.40
N GLU A 463 -12.15 -1.19 -22.88
CA GLU A 463 -13.37 -0.74 -23.55
C GLU A 463 -13.14 0.48 -24.48
N GLY A 464 -11.88 0.90 -24.64
CA GLY A 464 -11.49 1.97 -25.56
C GLY A 464 -11.70 3.38 -25.03
N PHE A 465 -11.85 3.59 -23.72
CA PHE A 465 -11.87 4.92 -23.14
C PHE A 465 -10.45 5.49 -22.99
N GLY A 466 -10.35 6.82 -23.02
CA GLY A 466 -9.19 7.57 -22.55
C GLY A 466 -9.31 7.74 -21.06
N VAL A 467 -8.27 7.44 -20.30
CA VAL A 467 -8.31 7.48 -18.83
C VAL A 467 -7.22 8.38 -18.29
N VAL A 468 -7.63 9.38 -17.50
CA VAL A 468 -6.70 10.19 -16.70
C VAL A 468 -6.89 9.81 -15.24
N GLY A 469 -5.83 9.33 -14.60
CA GLY A 469 -5.80 9.07 -13.17
C GLY A 469 -5.24 10.28 -12.42
N ILE A 470 -5.90 10.73 -11.37
CA ILE A 470 -5.36 11.74 -10.44
C ILE A 470 -5.22 11.17 -9.04
N ASP A 471 -4.16 11.53 -8.32
CA ASP A 471 -3.97 11.17 -6.91
C ASP A 471 -3.42 12.36 -6.12
N GLY A 472 -3.84 12.49 -4.86
CA GLY A 472 -3.33 13.55 -3.97
C GLY A 472 -1.91 13.27 -3.50
N LEU A 473 -1.45 12.02 -3.54
CA LEU A 473 -0.07 11.65 -3.24
C LEU A 473 0.85 11.90 -4.43
N LYS A 474 2.16 12.03 -4.13
CA LYS A 474 3.21 12.09 -5.15
C LYS A 474 3.22 10.79 -5.95
N ILE A 475 3.22 10.87 -7.28
CA ILE A 475 3.44 9.71 -8.15
C ILE A 475 4.78 9.91 -8.86
N GLU A 476 5.76 9.04 -8.57
CA GLU A 476 7.05 9.05 -9.26
C GLU A 476 6.87 8.59 -10.72
N SER A 477 7.57 9.26 -11.63
CA SER A 477 7.62 8.84 -13.03
C SER A 477 8.50 7.60 -13.17
N LEU A 478 8.01 6.61 -13.91
CA LEU A 478 8.82 5.47 -14.31
C LEU A 478 9.77 5.87 -15.47
N PRO A 479 10.97 5.27 -15.57
CA PRO A 479 11.90 5.53 -16.67
C PRO A 479 11.26 5.46 -18.07
N GLU A 480 11.54 6.47 -18.92
CA GLU A 480 10.95 6.55 -20.28
C GLU A 480 11.23 5.32 -21.14
N LYS A 481 12.41 4.71 -20.99
CA LYS A 481 12.79 3.47 -21.69
C LYS A 481 11.83 2.31 -21.36
N TRP A 482 11.27 2.27 -20.15
CA TRP A 482 10.31 1.24 -19.76
C TRP A 482 8.91 1.60 -20.24
N THR A 483 8.49 2.85 -20.13
CA THR A 483 7.12 3.27 -20.45
C THR A 483 6.87 3.53 -21.93
N GLY A 484 7.93 3.71 -22.73
CA GLY A 484 7.80 4.15 -24.12
C GLY A 484 7.30 5.59 -24.19
N LYS A 485 7.85 6.48 -23.35
CA LYS A 485 7.36 7.85 -23.15
C LYS A 485 5.86 7.89 -22.89
N ASN A 486 5.42 7.10 -21.91
CA ASN A 486 4.01 6.91 -21.55
C ASN A 486 3.15 6.39 -22.72
N GLY A 487 3.65 5.37 -23.41
CA GLY A 487 2.96 4.70 -24.51
C GLY A 487 2.93 5.44 -25.85
N THR A 488 3.68 6.55 -25.99
CA THR A 488 3.76 7.32 -27.25
C THR A 488 4.82 6.79 -28.21
N SER A 489 5.82 6.06 -27.71
CA SER A 489 6.85 5.35 -28.48
C SER A 489 6.92 3.88 -28.07
N CYS A 490 7.61 3.03 -28.85
CA CYS A 490 7.83 1.63 -28.48
C CYS A 490 8.67 1.56 -27.19
N PRO A 491 8.17 0.93 -26.12
CA PRO A 491 8.96 0.73 -24.91
C PRO A 491 10.04 -0.33 -25.15
N LYS A 492 11.12 -0.31 -24.35
CA LYS A 492 12.06 -1.43 -24.27
C LYS A 492 11.32 -2.65 -23.72
N PRO A 493 11.31 -3.80 -24.42
CA PRO A 493 10.84 -5.06 -23.84
C PRO A 493 11.63 -5.39 -22.57
N ILE A 494 10.94 -5.81 -21.51
CA ILE A 494 11.56 -6.34 -20.30
C ILE A 494 11.86 -7.81 -20.52
N HIS A 495 13.13 -8.17 -20.65
CA HIS A 495 13.55 -9.55 -20.86
C HIS A 495 13.54 -10.31 -19.53
N ASP A 496 14.16 -9.74 -18.50
CA ASP A 496 14.27 -10.33 -17.17
C ASP A 496 13.57 -9.47 -16.12
N LEU A 497 12.86 -10.10 -15.19
CA LEU A 497 12.13 -9.40 -14.13
C LEU A 497 13.04 -8.53 -13.24
N SER A 498 14.30 -8.93 -13.08
CA SER A 498 15.32 -8.16 -12.35
C SER A 498 15.60 -6.78 -12.93
N GLU A 499 15.20 -6.50 -14.17
CA GLU A 499 15.35 -5.17 -14.77
C GLU A 499 14.44 -4.11 -14.14
N ILE A 500 13.34 -4.52 -13.48
CA ILE A 500 12.31 -3.62 -12.93
C ILE A 500 11.96 -3.92 -11.47
N THR A 501 12.75 -4.76 -10.80
CA THR A 501 12.54 -5.14 -9.39
C THR A 501 13.74 -4.76 -8.54
N GLU A 502 13.46 -4.31 -7.31
CA GLU A 502 14.46 -3.88 -6.33
C GLU A 502 14.10 -4.44 -4.94
N GLN A 503 15.07 -4.52 -4.01
CA GLN A 503 14.72 -4.85 -2.61
C GLN A 503 13.83 -3.75 -2.02
N LEU A 504 12.82 -4.12 -1.23
CA LEU A 504 11.83 -3.17 -0.74
C LEU A 504 12.40 -2.05 0.14
N ASP A 505 13.52 -2.31 0.82
CA ASP A 505 14.24 -1.33 1.64
C ASP A 505 15.13 -0.36 0.82
N GLU A 506 15.25 -0.59 -0.49
CA GLU A 506 16.05 0.21 -1.43
C GLU A 506 15.18 0.86 -2.53
N ARG A 507 14.08 0.21 -2.91
CA ARG A 507 13.12 0.62 -3.94
C ARG A 507 12.69 2.08 -3.79
N ILE A 508 12.56 2.78 -4.91
CA ILE A 508 11.92 4.11 -4.96
C ILE A 508 10.44 3.98 -4.59
N LEU A 509 9.98 4.85 -3.70
CA LEU A 509 8.60 4.86 -3.24
C LEU A 509 7.75 5.60 -4.27
N SER A 510 7.04 4.86 -5.12
CA SER A 510 6.38 5.44 -6.29
C SER A 510 5.15 6.26 -5.92
N GLY A 511 4.52 5.98 -4.78
CA GLY A 511 3.26 6.60 -4.33
C GLY A 511 2.02 6.18 -5.14
N PHE A 512 2.20 5.39 -6.20
CA PHE A 512 1.12 4.73 -6.95
C PHE A 512 0.62 3.48 -6.20
N GLY A 513 -0.69 3.24 -6.16
CA GLY A 513 -1.28 2.07 -5.51
C GLY A 513 -2.05 2.35 -4.21
N GLY A 514 -2.08 3.60 -3.75
CA GLY A 514 -2.85 4.00 -2.56
C GLY A 514 -2.41 3.20 -1.31
N VAL A 515 -3.37 2.59 -0.60
CA VAL A 515 -3.08 1.83 0.62
C VAL A 515 -2.12 0.65 0.38
N SER A 516 -2.03 0.12 -0.83
CA SER A 516 -1.05 -0.92 -1.17
C SER A 516 0.40 -0.40 -1.10
N GLU A 517 0.62 0.88 -1.34
CA GLU A 517 1.95 1.51 -1.25
C GLU A 517 2.23 2.05 0.16
N TYR A 518 1.28 2.77 0.78
CA TYR A 518 1.52 3.48 2.04
C TYR A 518 1.03 2.75 3.31
N GLY A 519 0.17 1.74 3.16
CA GLY A 519 -0.49 1.06 4.28
C GLY A 519 -0.02 -0.38 4.45
N ILE A 520 -0.08 -1.17 3.37
CA ILE A 520 0.41 -2.55 3.35
C ILE A 520 1.95 -2.53 3.45
N THR A 521 2.46 -3.40 4.31
CA THR A 521 3.87 -3.44 4.73
C THR A 521 4.68 -4.42 3.88
N VAL A 522 5.90 -4.75 4.32
CA VAL A 522 6.81 -5.68 3.63
C VAL A 522 6.34 -7.15 3.68
N ARG A 523 5.09 -7.42 4.07
CA ARG A 523 4.44 -8.72 3.91
C ARG A 523 3.95 -8.98 2.48
N TRP A 524 4.09 -8.01 1.59
CA TRP A 524 3.74 -8.12 0.19
C TRP A 524 4.76 -7.40 -0.68
N ASP A 525 5.00 -7.93 -1.88
CA ASP A 525 6.01 -7.38 -2.76
C ASP A 525 5.50 -6.17 -3.55
N LYS A 526 5.91 -4.98 -3.11
CA LYS A 526 5.57 -3.71 -3.75
C LYS A 526 6.16 -3.53 -5.14
N ASN A 527 7.09 -4.39 -5.58
CA ASN A 527 7.50 -4.41 -6.98
C ASN A 527 6.32 -4.73 -7.92
N PHE A 528 5.30 -5.44 -7.44
CA PHE A 528 4.07 -5.65 -8.18
C PHE A 528 3.31 -4.33 -8.48
N LEU A 529 3.42 -3.30 -7.63
CA LEU A 529 2.88 -1.97 -7.95
C LEU A 529 3.65 -1.30 -9.08
N THR A 530 4.98 -1.47 -9.12
CA THR A 530 5.78 -0.98 -10.25
C THR A 530 5.31 -1.63 -11.56
N MET A 531 5.02 -2.92 -11.54
CA MET A 531 4.49 -3.65 -12.71
C MET A 531 3.10 -3.15 -13.11
N VAL A 532 2.17 -2.97 -12.17
CA VAL A 532 0.82 -2.43 -12.45
C VAL A 532 0.90 -1.02 -13.03
N GLN A 533 1.70 -0.14 -12.43
CA GLN A 533 1.94 1.22 -12.94
C GLN A 533 2.53 1.17 -14.35
N LEU A 534 3.51 0.29 -14.59
CA LEU A 534 4.14 0.12 -15.90
C LEU A 534 3.16 -0.39 -16.97
N MET A 535 2.34 -1.38 -16.65
CA MET A 535 1.31 -1.91 -17.56
C MET A 535 0.31 -0.85 -17.99
N LEU A 536 -0.10 0.04 -17.08
CA LEU A 536 -1.02 1.13 -17.40
C LEU A 536 -0.32 2.27 -18.15
N THR A 537 0.85 2.71 -17.70
CA THR A 537 1.58 3.84 -18.30
C THR A 537 2.11 3.55 -19.70
N ARG A 538 2.27 2.28 -20.09
CA ARG A 538 2.56 1.89 -21.48
C ARG A 538 1.38 2.06 -22.44
N ARG A 539 0.17 2.32 -21.92
CA ARG A 539 -1.02 2.49 -22.77
C ARG A 539 -1.12 3.97 -23.15
N LYS A 540 -1.02 4.26 -24.45
CA LYS A 540 -1.10 5.63 -25.02
C LYS A 540 -2.30 6.46 -24.52
N ARG A 541 -3.39 5.79 -24.12
CA ARG A 541 -4.65 6.40 -23.68
C ARG A 541 -4.80 6.46 -22.15
N PHE A 542 -3.70 6.29 -21.41
CA PHE A 542 -3.65 6.43 -19.96
C PHE A 542 -2.64 7.49 -19.53
N ARG A 543 -3.01 8.34 -18.57
CA ARG A 543 -2.11 9.35 -17.99
C ARG A 543 -2.33 9.48 -16.48
N PRO A 544 -1.34 9.19 -15.62
CA PRO A 544 -1.43 9.45 -14.19
C PRO A 544 -0.83 10.81 -13.81
N TYR A 545 -1.48 11.52 -12.88
CA TYR A 545 -0.96 12.74 -12.24
C TYR A 545 -0.99 12.59 -10.72
N GLY A 546 0.18 12.73 -10.08
CA GLY A 546 0.28 12.82 -8.63
C GLY A 546 0.24 14.26 -8.12
N GLY A 547 -0.06 14.44 -6.84
CA GLY A 547 -0.16 15.75 -6.21
C GLY A 547 -1.39 16.56 -6.63
N ILE A 548 -2.42 15.92 -7.17
CA ILE A 548 -3.63 16.60 -7.65
C ILE A 548 -4.79 16.28 -6.70
N ARG A 549 -5.25 17.26 -5.95
CA ARG A 549 -6.33 17.09 -4.97
C ARG A 549 -7.68 17.36 -5.63
N PHE A 550 -8.53 16.34 -5.72
CA PHE A 550 -9.92 16.51 -6.17
C PHE A 550 -10.73 17.32 -5.14
N GLY A 551 -11.38 18.39 -5.59
CA GLY A 551 -12.03 19.39 -4.76
C GLY A 551 -11.15 20.58 -4.36
N GLY A 552 -9.83 20.51 -4.60
CA GLY A 552 -8.89 21.61 -4.38
C GLY A 552 -8.24 22.09 -5.67
N THR A 553 -7.29 21.33 -6.20
CA THR A 553 -6.57 21.62 -7.45
C THR A 553 -7.50 21.58 -8.67
N ILE A 554 -8.40 20.59 -8.68
CA ILE A 554 -9.37 20.36 -9.74
C ILE A 554 -10.73 20.06 -9.12
N THR A 555 -11.78 20.76 -9.59
CA THR A 555 -13.16 20.53 -9.16
C THR A 555 -13.93 19.68 -10.18
N ILE A 556 -15.17 19.32 -9.85
CA ILE A 556 -16.09 18.65 -10.79
C ILE A 556 -16.28 19.51 -12.05
N GLU A 557 -16.47 20.82 -11.85
CA GLU A 557 -16.71 21.78 -12.93
C GLU A 557 -15.50 21.88 -13.86
N ASP A 558 -14.29 22.02 -13.29
CA ASP A 558 -13.04 22.05 -14.08
C ASP A 558 -12.87 20.78 -14.92
N ALA A 559 -13.20 19.61 -14.36
CA ALA A 559 -13.11 18.36 -15.09
C ALA A 559 -14.06 18.32 -16.30
N TRP A 560 -15.29 18.81 -16.15
CA TRP A 560 -16.21 18.93 -17.28
C TRP A 560 -15.69 19.91 -18.33
N ASP A 561 -15.14 21.05 -17.91
CA ASP A 561 -14.59 22.07 -18.81
C ASP A 561 -13.37 21.57 -19.59
N PHE A 562 -12.52 20.72 -18.98
CA PHE A 562 -11.41 20.07 -19.69
C PHE A 562 -11.89 19.02 -20.71
N GLY A 563 -13.17 18.64 -20.71
CA GLY A 563 -13.73 17.69 -21.66
C GLY A 563 -13.74 16.25 -21.16
N PHE A 564 -13.79 16.03 -19.85
CA PHE A 564 -14.09 14.70 -19.31
C PHE A 564 -15.57 14.34 -19.56
N ASP A 565 -15.81 13.08 -19.91
CA ASP A 565 -17.14 12.53 -20.10
C ASP A 565 -17.72 11.91 -18.82
N HIS A 566 -16.86 11.43 -17.94
CA HIS A 566 -17.25 10.78 -16.68
C HIS A 566 -16.20 10.99 -15.58
N ILE A 567 -16.65 11.00 -14.32
CA ILE A 567 -15.77 11.01 -13.14
C ILE A 567 -16.05 9.76 -12.30
N ALA A 568 -14.99 9.05 -11.95
CA ALA A 568 -15.00 7.87 -11.10
C ALA A 568 -14.22 8.12 -9.81
N ILE A 569 -14.90 8.13 -8.67
CA ILE A 569 -14.32 8.35 -7.35
C ILE A 569 -13.85 7.02 -6.74
N ALA A 570 -12.53 6.89 -6.57
CA ALA A 570 -11.86 5.76 -5.93
C ALA A 570 -10.86 6.24 -4.86
N THR A 571 -11.28 7.25 -4.08
CA THR A 571 -10.43 7.95 -3.08
C THR A 571 -10.16 7.15 -1.81
N GLY A 572 -10.82 5.99 -1.66
CA GLY A 572 -10.54 5.02 -0.61
C GLY A 572 -11.04 5.46 0.77
N ALA A 573 -10.36 4.97 1.81
CA ALA A 573 -10.64 5.35 3.19
C ALA A 573 -9.99 6.71 3.56
N GLY A 574 -10.69 7.45 4.42
CA GLY A 574 -10.32 8.77 4.92
C GLY A 574 -10.07 8.77 6.43
N ARG A 575 -10.95 9.43 7.18
CA ARG A 575 -10.72 9.89 8.56
C ARG A 575 -10.47 8.74 9.56
N PRO A 576 -9.39 8.77 10.35
CA PRO A 576 -9.15 7.77 11.38
C PRO A 576 -10.02 7.99 12.61
N THR A 577 -10.35 6.89 13.30
CA THR A 577 -11.19 6.89 14.50
C THR A 577 -10.38 7.29 15.73
N ILE A 578 -10.81 8.37 16.41
CA ILE A 578 -10.20 8.80 17.67
C ILE A 578 -10.77 7.99 18.82
N VAL A 579 -9.90 7.35 19.60
CA VAL A 579 -10.31 6.60 20.79
C VAL A 579 -10.52 7.56 21.97
N PRO A 580 -11.67 7.51 22.66
CA PRO A 580 -11.92 8.34 23.83
C PRO A 580 -11.08 7.82 25.01
N MET A 581 -10.09 8.62 25.43
CA MET A 581 -9.33 8.41 26.67
C MET A 581 -8.75 9.75 27.13
N LYS A 582 -8.49 9.90 28.43
CA LYS A 582 -7.82 11.09 28.96
C LYS A 582 -6.43 11.20 28.34
N ASN A 583 -6.03 12.40 27.93
CA ASN A 583 -4.73 12.68 27.31
C ASN A 583 -4.48 11.97 25.96
N ASN A 584 -5.51 11.69 25.16
CA ASN A 584 -5.38 10.91 23.91
C ASN A 584 -4.52 11.53 22.79
N LEU A 585 -4.03 12.76 22.94
CA LEU A 585 -3.16 13.47 22.01
C LEU A 585 -1.87 14.02 22.64
N ILE A 586 -1.46 13.52 23.82
CA ILE A 586 -0.15 13.89 24.39
C ILE A 586 1.00 13.39 23.50
N ARG A 587 2.18 14.00 23.66
CA ARG A 587 3.36 13.65 22.86
C ARG A 587 3.72 12.16 23.05
N GLY A 588 3.99 11.49 21.94
CA GLY A 588 4.24 10.04 21.88
C GLY A 588 3.02 9.21 21.44
N ILE A 589 1.82 9.80 21.36
CA ILE A 589 0.64 9.17 20.76
C ILE A 589 0.46 9.60 19.31
N ARG A 590 0.25 8.64 18.42
CA ARG A 590 -0.03 8.84 16.99
C ARG A 590 -1.21 7.98 16.54
N GLN A 591 -1.86 8.38 15.45
CA GLN A 591 -2.73 7.44 14.73
C GLN A 591 -1.86 6.46 13.94
N ALA A 592 -2.34 5.24 13.72
CA ALA A 592 -1.62 4.25 12.93
C ALA A 592 -1.40 4.71 11.48
N SER A 593 -2.36 5.43 10.89
CA SER A 593 -2.22 6.01 9.56
C SER A 593 -1.12 7.07 9.49
N ASP A 594 -0.97 7.91 10.53
CA ASP A 594 0.16 8.86 10.65
C ASP A 594 1.50 8.10 10.62
N PHE A 595 1.66 7.10 11.49
CA PHE A 595 2.90 6.31 11.58
C PHE A 595 3.22 5.58 10.26
N LEU A 596 2.28 4.80 9.72
CA LEU A 596 2.50 4.00 8.50
C LEU A 596 2.77 4.89 7.29
N MET A 597 2.03 5.98 7.11
CA MET A 597 2.27 6.91 5.99
C MET A 597 3.61 7.65 6.15
N ALA A 598 3.98 8.07 7.37
CA ALA A 598 5.28 8.68 7.60
C ALA A 598 6.41 7.68 7.30
N LEU A 599 6.29 6.44 7.76
CA LEU A 599 7.27 5.39 7.51
C LEU A 599 7.40 5.06 6.02
N GLN A 600 6.27 4.81 5.34
CA GLN A 600 6.22 4.25 3.99
C GLN A 600 6.32 5.31 2.88
N LEU A 601 5.79 6.53 3.03
CA LEU A 601 5.85 7.55 1.97
C LEU A 601 7.11 8.41 2.01
N THR A 602 7.76 8.53 3.17
CA THR A 602 9.06 9.22 3.28
C THR A 602 10.25 8.27 3.16
N GLY A 603 9.98 6.97 3.29
CA GLY A 603 11.03 5.94 3.36
C GLY A 603 11.87 6.07 4.61
N ALA A 604 11.30 6.45 5.76
CA ALA A 604 12.04 6.67 7.01
C ALA A 604 12.92 5.47 7.41
N PHE A 605 12.56 4.26 6.98
CA PHE A 605 13.34 3.04 7.15
C PHE A 605 14.59 2.93 6.25
N LYS A 606 14.61 3.61 5.10
CA LYS A 606 15.72 3.55 4.14
C LYS A 606 17.00 4.10 4.77
N LYS A 607 18.15 3.51 4.43
CA LYS A 607 19.44 3.96 4.96
C LYS A 607 19.87 5.32 4.40
N ASP A 608 19.49 5.62 3.17
CA ASP A 608 19.88 6.82 2.44
C ASP A 608 18.93 8.02 2.63
N THR A 609 17.78 7.87 3.28
CA THR A 609 16.87 9.01 3.52
C THR A 609 17.32 9.94 4.66
N LEU A 610 16.91 11.20 4.57
CA LEU A 610 17.01 12.21 5.63
C LEU A 610 15.71 12.37 6.45
N SER A 611 14.63 11.67 6.09
CA SER A 611 13.34 11.80 6.75
C SER A 611 13.38 11.39 8.22
N ASN A 612 12.65 12.14 9.05
CA ASN A 612 12.66 11.98 10.50
C ASN A 612 11.35 11.37 10.99
N LEU A 613 11.44 10.22 11.67
CA LEU A 613 10.34 9.56 12.34
C LEU A 613 10.86 9.01 13.66
N GLN A 614 10.54 9.68 14.76
CA GLN A 614 11.04 9.28 16.08
C GLN A 614 9.98 8.44 16.82
N VAL A 615 10.40 7.25 17.23
CA VAL A 615 9.69 6.35 18.16
C VAL A 615 10.60 5.94 19.32
N ARG A 616 9.99 5.51 20.43
CA ARG A 616 10.63 5.05 21.67
C ARG A 616 9.95 3.77 22.17
N LEU A 617 10.73 2.91 22.83
CA LEU A 617 10.23 1.71 23.49
C LEU A 617 10.10 1.91 25.02
N PRO A 618 9.23 1.17 25.72
CA PRO A 618 8.21 0.24 25.19
C PRO A 618 7.16 0.93 24.33
N ALA A 619 6.57 0.20 23.37
CA ALA A 619 5.50 0.73 22.52
C ALA A 619 4.19 -0.06 22.64
N VAL A 620 3.07 0.63 22.52
CA VAL A 620 1.73 0.05 22.55
C VAL A 620 0.97 0.38 21.26
N VAL A 621 0.31 -0.62 20.66
CA VAL A 621 -0.62 -0.45 19.56
C VAL A 621 -2.03 -0.75 20.04
N ILE A 622 -2.96 0.20 19.91
CA ILE A 622 -4.37 0.00 20.29
C ILE A 622 -5.16 -0.39 19.04
N GLY A 623 -5.59 -1.65 18.95
CA GLY A 623 -6.36 -2.13 17.79
C GLY A 623 -6.34 -3.65 17.66
N GLY A 624 -7.20 -4.20 16.81
CA GLY A 624 -7.27 -5.66 16.55
C GLY A 624 -7.49 -6.02 15.07
N GLY A 625 -7.39 -5.05 14.16
CA GLY A 625 -7.44 -5.27 12.72
C GLY A 625 -6.05 -5.38 12.11
N LEU A 626 -5.98 -5.63 10.79
CA LEU A 626 -4.70 -5.73 10.07
C LEU A 626 -3.83 -4.48 10.22
N THR A 627 -4.41 -3.28 10.21
CA THR A 627 -3.66 -2.04 10.46
C THR A 627 -2.92 -2.06 11.80
N GLY A 628 -3.51 -2.67 12.83
CA GLY A 628 -2.85 -2.83 14.14
C GLY A 628 -1.68 -3.81 14.05
N ILE A 629 -1.89 -4.95 13.39
CA ILE A 629 -0.85 -5.97 13.16
C ILE A 629 0.33 -5.37 12.39
N ASP A 630 0.05 -4.73 11.25
CA ASP A 630 1.04 -4.03 10.42
C ASP A 630 1.77 -2.93 11.22
N THR A 631 1.06 -2.13 12.03
CA THR A 631 1.70 -1.11 12.87
C THR A 631 2.64 -1.72 13.91
N ALA A 632 2.25 -2.83 14.54
CA ALA A 632 3.06 -3.47 15.59
C ALA A 632 4.33 -4.11 15.02
N THR A 633 4.25 -4.83 13.90
CA THR A 633 5.40 -5.46 13.23
C THR A 633 6.37 -4.41 12.68
N GLU A 634 5.85 -3.33 12.10
CA GLU A 634 6.68 -2.24 11.58
C GLU A 634 7.35 -1.43 12.70
N LEU A 635 6.66 -1.15 13.82
CA LEU A 635 7.29 -0.51 14.99
C LEU A 635 8.45 -1.35 15.54
N PHE A 636 8.24 -2.66 15.66
CA PHE A 636 9.24 -3.59 16.15
C PHE A 636 10.48 -3.62 15.26
N ALA A 637 10.29 -3.66 13.93
CA ALA A 637 11.39 -3.67 12.96
C ALA A 637 12.05 -2.30 12.77
N TYR A 638 11.29 -1.21 12.91
CA TYR A 638 11.77 0.16 12.69
C TYR A 638 12.73 0.63 13.78
N TYR A 639 12.46 0.30 15.05
CA TYR A 639 13.24 0.82 16.16
C TYR A 639 14.75 0.53 16.05
N PRO A 640 15.19 -0.73 15.78
CA PRO A 640 16.60 -1.03 15.51
C PRO A 640 17.22 -0.19 14.39
N VAL A 641 16.50 -0.01 13.28
CA VAL A 641 16.96 0.78 12.12
C VAL A 641 17.12 2.25 12.50
N GLN A 642 16.15 2.80 13.23
CA GLN A 642 16.18 4.18 13.70
C GLN A 642 17.41 4.46 14.57
N VAL A 643 17.64 3.66 15.61
CA VAL A 643 18.73 3.92 16.57
C VAL A 643 20.10 3.71 15.96
N GLU A 644 20.25 2.75 15.05
CA GLU A 644 21.48 2.53 14.29
C GLU A 644 21.77 3.72 13.35
N LYS A 645 20.74 4.23 12.65
CA LYS A 645 20.87 5.44 11.82
C LYS A 645 21.24 6.67 12.64
N MET A 646 20.63 6.84 13.82
CA MET A 646 20.94 7.94 14.74
C MET A 646 22.37 7.86 15.26
N LEU A 647 22.81 6.68 15.70
CA LEU A 647 24.20 6.47 16.14
C LEU A 647 25.19 6.82 15.04
N HIS A 648 24.98 6.30 13.83
CA HIS A 648 25.87 6.58 12.70
C HIS A 648 25.96 8.08 12.39
N LYS A 649 24.82 8.78 12.35
CA LYS A 649 24.78 10.21 12.10
C LYS A 649 25.43 11.01 13.25
N TYR A 650 25.21 10.60 14.49
CA TYR A 650 25.85 11.17 15.68
C TYR A 650 27.38 11.07 15.61
N GLU A 651 27.91 9.89 15.31
CA GLU A 651 29.35 9.67 15.15
C GLU A 651 29.94 10.58 14.05
N GLN A 652 29.23 10.74 12.93
CA GLN A 652 29.66 11.64 11.84
C GLN A 652 29.70 13.11 12.27
N VAL A 653 28.67 13.62 12.94
CA VAL A 653 28.64 15.03 13.36
C VAL A 653 29.60 15.32 14.51
N VAL A 654 29.82 14.36 15.41
CA VAL A 654 30.80 14.48 16.50
C VAL A 654 32.22 14.48 15.95
N ALA A 655 32.50 13.67 14.92
CA ALA A 655 33.79 13.69 14.25
C ALA A 655 34.10 15.06 13.60
N GLU A 656 33.08 15.77 13.13
CA GLU A 656 33.21 17.09 12.49
C GLU A 656 33.29 18.24 13.51
N PHE A 657 32.32 18.32 14.43
CA PHE A 657 32.12 19.49 15.28
C PHE A 657 32.61 19.31 16.72
N GLY A 658 32.93 18.07 17.12
CA GLY A 658 33.24 17.72 18.50
C GLY A 658 31.99 17.50 19.37
N GLU A 659 32.10 16.60 20.34
CA GLU A 659 30.97 16.17 21.18
C GLU A 659 30.35 17.33 21.99
N GLU A 660 31.18 18.19 22.59
CA GLU A 660 30.69 19.32 23.38
C GLU A 660 29.81 20.28 22.56
N HIS A 661 30.16 20.51 21.29
CA HIS A 661 29.38 21.36 20.39
C HIS A 661 28.04 20.71 20.03
N VAL A 662 28.08 19.43 19.64
CA VAL A 662 26.89 18.67 19.26
C VAL A 662 25.90 18.60 20.44
N MET A 663 26.38 18.33 21.65
CA MET A 663 25.54 18.19 22.83
C MET A 663 24.86 19.50 23.25
N LYS A 664 25.44 20.67 22.94
CA LYS A 664 24.83 21.99 23.21
C LYS A 664 23.57 22.27 22.39
N ALA A 665 23.33 21.53 21.30
CA ALA A 665 22.15 21.71 20.46
C ALA A 665 20.87 21.15 21.09
N PHE A 666 20.99 20.28 22.11
CA PHE A 666 19.89 19.54 22.71
C PHE A 666 19.44 20.17 24.03
N ASP A 667 18.13 20.10 24.29
CA ASP A 667 17.53 20.56 25.54
C ASP A 667 17.62 19.50 26.66
N PRO A 668 17.26 19.82 27.92
CA PRO A 668 17.41 18.88 29.04
C PRO A 668 16.66 17.55 28.86
N GLU A 669 15.48 17.54 28.23
CA GLU A 669 14.72 16.32 27.97
C GLU A 669 15.43 15.45 26.93
N GLU A 670 15.90 16.09 25.87
CA GLU A 670 16.60 15.43 24.78
C GLU A 670 17.94 14.86 25.26
N LEU A 671 18.63 15.55 26.15
CA LEU A 671 19.87 15.06 26.78
C LEU A 671 19.64 13.85 27.69
N MET A 672 18.42 13.63 28.19
CA MET A 672 18.06 12.40 28.90
C MET A 672 17.74 11.25 27.94
N THR A 673 17.25 11.56 26.74
CA THR A 673 16.75 10.55 25.78
C THR A 673 17.78 10.17 24.71
N LEU A 674 18.62 11.08 24.24
CA LEU A 674 19.64 10.81 23.23
C LEU A 674 20.62 9.71 23.67
N PRO A 675 21.13 9.66 24.91
CA PRO A 675 22.00 8.57 25.36
C PRO A 675 21.36 7.19 25.27
N GLU A 676 20.05 7.08 25.53
CA GLU A 676 19.28 5.83 25.36
C GLU A 676 19.35 5.35 23.90
N PHE A 677 19.06 6.24 22.94
CA PHE A 677 19.14 5.89 21.52
C PHE A 677 20.55 5.50 21.08
N LEU A 678 21.58 6.23 21.54
CA LEU A 678 22.97 5.92 21.20
C LEU A 678 23.42 4.58 21.78
N ASP A 679 23.03 4.28 23.02
CA ASP A 679 23.32 2.99 23.65
C ASP A 679 22.64 1.83 22.92
N HIS A 680 21.34 1.96 22.63
CA HIS A 680 20.62 0.95 21.86
C HIS A 680 21.22 0.75 20.47
N GLY A 681 21.62 1.83 19.79
CA GLY A 681 22.34 1.76 18.51
C GLY A 681 23.65 0.97 18.59
N ARG A 682 24.41 1.11 19.69
CA ARG A 682 25.65 0.34 19.91
C ARG A 682 25.34 -1.14 20.14
N GLN A 683 24.28 -1.45 20.89
CA GLN A 683 23.83 -2.83 21.10
C GLN A 683 23.37 -3.51 19.80
N ILE A 684 22.66 -2.79 18.92
CA ILE A 684 22.30 -3.28 17.59
C ILE A 684 23.55 -3.60 16.77
N ARG A 685 24.52 -2.67 16.71
CA ARG A 685 25.79 -2.89 15.99
C ARG A 685 26.55 -4.10 16.55
N ALA A 686 26.62 -4.24 17.88
CA ALA A 686 27.25 -5.37 18.54
C ALA A 686 26.57 -6.72 18.22
N GLU A 687 25.23 -6.76 18.15
CA GLU A 687 24.50 -7.96 17.74
C GLU A 687 24.76 -8.32 16.27
N ARG A 688 24.84 -7.31 15.38
CA ARG A 688 25.22 -7.53 13.98
C ARG A 688 26.62 -8.11 13.86
N GLU A 689 27.59 -7.56 14.60
CA GLU A 689 28.97 -8.04 14.64
C GLU A 689 29.06 -9.48 15.18
N ARG A 690 28.36 -9.78 16.28
CA ARG A 690 28.27 -11.13 16.86
C ARG A 690 27.69 -12.12 15.86
N ALA A 691 26.56 -11.78 15.25
CA ALA A 691 25.89 -12.65 14.28
C ALA A 691 26.77 -12.91 13.06
N ALA A 692 27.42 -11.87 12.51
CA ALA A 692 28.37 -12.00 11.42
C ALA A 692 29.56 -12.91 11.79
N ALA A 693 30.13 -12.75 12.99
CA ALA A 693 31.22 -13.59 13.48
C ALA A 693 30.82 -15.07 13.66
N ALA A 694 29.53 -15.33 13.95
CA ALA A 694 28.97 -16.66 14.09
C ALA A 694 28.41 -17.26 12.78
N GLY A 695 28.34 -16.49 11.69
CA GLY A 695 27.67 -16.89 10.45
C GLY A 695 26.14 -17.00 10.59
N GLU A 696 25.55 -16.24 11.52
CA GLU A 696 24.13 -16.23 11.85
C GLU A 696 23.43 -14.96 11.33
N VAL A 697 22.10 -15.02 11.24
CA VAL A 697 21.26 -13.82 11.09
C VAL A 697 21.13 -13.11 12.45
N PRO A 698 21.27 -11.77 12.52
CA PRO A 698 21.09 -11.00 13.75
C PRO A 698 19.73 -11.27 14.41
N ASN A 699 19.71 -11.37 15.73
CA ASN A 699 18.49 -11.57 16.51
C ASN A 699 18.22 -10.38 17.43
N PHE A 700 17.33 -9.48 16.97
CA PHE A 700 16.96 -8.29 17.73
C PHE A 700 15.83 -8.52 18.73
N VAL A 701 15.14 -9.67 18.71
CA VAL A 701 13.99 -9.92 19.58
C VAL A 701 14.34 -9.80 21.07
N PRO A 702 15.46 -10.37 21.57
CA PRO A 702 15.86 -10.20 22.97
C PRO A 702 16.14 -8.75 23.34
N LEU A 703 16.76 -7.97 22.45
CA LEU A 703 17.07 -6.56 22.69
C LEU A 703 15.80 -5.70 22.77
N VAL A 704 14.93 -5.81 21.76
CA VAL A 704 13.67 -5.06 21.70
C VAL A 704 12.79 -5.38 22.90
N ARG A 705 12.69 -6.65 23.31
CA ARG A 705 11.99 -7.06 24.54
C ARG A 705 12.67 -6.55 25.81
N GLY A 706 14.00 -6.54 25.84
CA GLY A 706 14.78 -5.96 26.94
C GLY A 706 14.52 -4.46 27.13
N TRP A 707 14.17 -3.75 26.06
CA TRP A 707 13.75 -2.34 26.08
C TRP A 707 12.23 -2.15 26.29
N GLY A 708 11.52 -3.23 26.65
CA GLY A 708 10.09 -3.24 26.99
C GLY A 708 9.16 -3.72 25.86
N GLY A 709 9.68 -3.95 24.66
CA GLY A 709 8.96 -4.59 23.56
C GLY A 709 7.84 -3.76 22.91
N VAL A 710 7.04 -4.43 22.08
CA VAL A 710 5.86 -3.89 21.42
C VAL A 710 4.66 -4.77 21.79
N SER A 711 3.60 -4.16 22.32
CA SER A 711 2.36 -4.85 22.67
C SER A 711 1.17 -4.32 21.86
N LEU A 712 0.40 -5.22 21.28
CA LEU A 712 -0.87 -4.91 20.63
C LEU A 712 -2.03 -5.20 21.61
N ILE A 713 -2.75 -4.16 21.98
CA ILE A 713 -3.79 -4.21 23.02
C ILE A 713 -5.16 -4.01 22.39
N TYR A 714 -6.06 -4.98 22.62
CA TYR A 714 -7.38 -5.02 22.04
C TYR A 714 -8.48 -5.08 23.10
N ARG A 715 -9.58 -4.35 22.85
CA ARG A 715 -10.70 -4.22 23.79
C ARG A 715 -11.58 -5.46 23.93
N LYS A 716 -11.48 -6.43 23.02
CA LYS A 716 -12.22 -7.72 23.10
C LYS A 716 -11.22 -8.87 23.13
N ARG A 717 -11.70 -10.10 23.04
CA ARG A 717 -10.84 -11.28 22.92
C ARG A 717 -10.11 -11.29 21.57
N LEU A 718 -8.98 -12.00 21.50
CA LEU A 718 -8.26 -12.19 20.24
C LEU A 718 -9.18 -12.78 19.15
N GLN A 719 -10.02 -13.75 19.50
CA GLN A 719 -10.95 -14.42 18.58
C GLN A 719 -12.02 -13.48 18.00
N ASP A 720 -12.34 -12.38 18.71
CA ASP A 720 -13.28 -11.37 18.22
C ASP A 720 -12.61 -10.33 17.31
N SER A 721 -11.27 -10.32 17.27
CA SER A 721 -10.51 -9.35 16.49
C SER A 721 -10.72 -9.57 14.98
N PRO A 722 -10.86 -8.50 14.18
CA PRO A 722 -10.97 -8.63 12.73
C PRO A 722 -9.76 -9.33 12.10
N ALA A 723 -8.55 -9.11 12.65
CA ALA A 723 -7.34 -9.78 12.19
C ALA A 723 -7.44 -11.29 12.40
N TYR A 724 -7.82 -11.77 13.58
CA TYR A 724 -7.99 -13.21 13.79
C TYR A 724 -9.10 -13.81 12.92
N ARG A 725 -10.25 -13.14 12.83
CA ARG A 725 -11.38 -13.67 12.07
C ARG A 725 -11.06 -13.80 10.60
N LEU A 726 -10.56 -12.71 10.01
CA LEU A 726 -10.31 -12.64 8.58
C LEU A 726 -8.94 -13.26 8.25
N ASN A 727 -7.87 -12.86 8.94
CA ASN A 727 -6.48 -13.13 8.57
C ASN A 727 -5.63 -13.61 9.77
N HIS A 728 -6.06 -14.67 10.46
CA HIS A 728 -5.31 -15.25 11.59
C HIS A 728 -3.85 -15.60 11.26
N GLU A 729 -3.56 -15.87 9.99
CA GLU A 729 -2.23 -16.11 9.46
C GLU A 729 -1.30 -14.91 9.76
N GLU A 730 -1.80 -13.67 9.62
CA GLU A 730 -1.01 -12.47 9.93
C GLU A 730 -0.89 -12.22 11.44
N VAL A 731 -1.86 -12.68 12.25
CA VAL A 731 -1.70 -12.71 13.71
C VAL A 731 -0.57 -13.66 14.09
N GLN A 732 -0.52 -14.85 13.49
CA GLN A 732 0.55 -15.83 13.71
C GLN A 732 1.91 -15.23 13.31
N LYS A 733 2.01 -14.50 12.19
CA LYS A 733 3.25 -13.81 11.77
C LYS A 733 3.72 -12.72 12.73
N ALA A 734 2.79 -12.00 13.36
CA ALA A 734 3.12 -11.02 14.40
C ALA A 734 3.69 -11.68 15.67
N LEU A 735 3.08 -12.80 16.09
CA LEU A 735 3.55 -13.58 17.25
C LEU A 735 4.94 -14.18 17.00
N GLU A 736 5.19 -14.66 15.77
CA GLU A 736 6.50 -15.11 15.32
C GLU A 736 7.55 -13.99 15.36
N GLU A 737 7.19 -12.71 15.22
CA GLU A 737 8.13 -11.58 15.34
C GLU A 737 8.36 -11.14 16.79
N GLY A 738 7.68 -11.79 17.75
CA GLY A 738 7.87 -11.57 19.18
C GLY A 738 7.00 -10.47 19.78
N ILE A 739 5.94 -10.06 19.08
CA ILE A 739 4.92 -9.11 19.55
C ILE A 739 4.02 -9.77 20.59
N ASP A 740 3.70 -9.03 21.65
CA ASP A 740 2.73 -9.44 22.65
C ASP A 740 1.31 -8.99 22.26
N PHE A 741 0.32 -9.87 22.38
CA PHE A 741 -1.10 -9.54 22.23
C PHE A 741 -1.75 -9.48 23.61
N VAL A 742 -2.48 -8.41 23.90
CA VAL A 742 -3.21 -8.25 25.17
C VAL A 742 -4.68 -8.06 24.87
N GLU A 743 -5.53 -8.94 25.39
CA GLU A 743 -6.97 -8.89 25.14
C GLU A 743 -7.79 -8.31 26.29
N CYS A 744 -9.06 -8.00 26.01
CA CYS A 744 -10.06 -7.54 26.97
C CYS A 744 -9.63 -6.28 27.78
N MET A 745 -8.97 -5.34 27.12
CA MET A 745 -8.46 -4.11 27.74
C MET A 745 -9.02 -2.86 27.03
N SER A 746 -9.78 -2.03 27.75
CA SER A 746 -10.29 -0.76 27.23
C SER A 746 -9.43 0.41 27.73
N PRO A 747 -8.83 1.24 26.84
CA PRO A 747 -7.98 2.35 27.28
C PRO A 747 -8.81 3.41 28.01
N THR A 748 -8.23 4.01 29.06
CA THR A 748 -8.88 5.05 29.87
C THR A 748 -8.05 6.32 30.00
N GLU A 749 -6.72 6.20 30.12
CA GLU A 749 -5.83 7.35 30.30
C GLU A 749 -4.45 7.09 29.71
N ALA A 750 -3.89 8.10 29.03
CA ALA A 750 -2.46 8.18 28.78
C ALA A 750 -1.78 9.00 29.89
N VAL A 751 -0.87 8.36 30.62
CA VAL A 751 -0.20 8.96 31.76
C VAL A 751 1.00 9.78 31.26
N PRO A 752 1.08 11.08 31.58
CA PRO A 752 2.22 11.90 31.21
C PRO A 752 3.43 11.66 32.14
N ASP A 753 4.63 11.83 31.60
CA ASP A 753 5.86 12.07 32.36
C ASP A 753 6.01 13.55 32.77
N GLU A 754 7.15 13.88 33.38
CA GLU A 754 7.52 15.24 33.77
C GLU A 754 7.61 16.22 32.60
N PHE A 755 7.75 15.74 31.36
CA PHE A 755 7.79 16.53 30.13
C PHE A 755 6.49 16.45 29.32
N ASN A 756 5.40 15.91 29.88
CA ASN A 756 4.11 15.72 29.21
C ASN A 756 4.16 14.83 27.96
N ALA A 757 5.15 13.93 27.87
CA ALA A 757 5.15 12.82 26.95
C ALA A 757 4.51 11.58 27.61
N VAL A 758 3.99 10.66 26.81
CA VAL A 758 3.41 9.42 27.34
C VAL A 758 4.48 8.59 28.03
N LYS A 759 4.19 8.16 29.26
CA LYS A 759 5.01 7.18 30.00
C LYS A 759 4.34 5.83 30.19
N ALA A 760 3.01 5.81 30.20
CA ALA A 760 2.20 4.62 30.36
C ALA A 760 0.78 4.85 29.84
N LEU A 761 0.05 3.74 29.62
CA LEU A 761 -1.38 3.73 29.36
C LEU A 761 -2.08 2.97 30.48
N VAL A 762 -3.18 3.54 30.99
CA VAL A 762 -4.11 2.86 31.89
C VAL A 762 -5.25 2.27 31.07
N PHE A 763 -5.52 1.00 31.32
CA PHE A 763 -6.64 0.27 30.74
C PHE A 763 -7.56 -0.24 31.85
N GLU A 764 -8.86 -0.20 31.59
CA GLU A 764 -9.85 -0.93 32.36
C GLU A 764 -10.04 -2.31 31.77
N ARG A 765 -9.89 -3.34 32.60
CA ARG A 765 -10.12 -4.73 32.20
C ARG A 765 -11.61 -4.95 31.96
N LEU A 766 -11.92 -5.63 30.87
CA LEU A 766 -13.26 -6.09 30.54
C LEU A 766 -13.41 -7.59 30.86
N ASN A 767 -14.59 -7.97 31.31
CA ASN A 767 -15.00 -9.36 31.44
C ASN A 767 -15.93 -9.73 30.27
N TYR A 768 -15.67 -10.85 29.62
CA TYR A 768 -16.56 -11.38 28.59
C TYR A 768 -17.59 -12.31 29.22
N ASP A 769 -18.87 -11.98 29.06
CA ASP A 769 -19.98 -12.86 29.42
C ASP A 769 -20.32 -13.76 28.23
N ALA A 770 -20.06 -15.07 28.37
CA ALA A 770 -20.31 -16.05 27.33
C ALA A 770 -21.81 -16.30 27.06
N GLU A 771 -22.70 -16.04 28.03
CA GLU A 771 -24.14 -16.23 27.86
C GLU A 771 -24.77 -15.08 27.06
N THR A 772 -24.35 -13.84 27.34
CA THR A 772 -24.90 -12.65 26.69
C THR A 772 -24.08 -12.15 25.49
N GLY A 773 -22.83 -12.60 25.36
CA GLY A 773 -21.87 -12.13 24.37
C GLY A 773 -21.36 -10.70 24.60
N LYS A 774 -21.60 -10.14 25.78
CA LYS A 774 -21.25 -8.75 26.13
C LYS A 774 -19.90 -8.66 26.84
N PHE A 775 -19.33 -7.46 26.78
CA PHE A 775 -18.10 -7.10 27.48
C PHE A 775 -18.45 -6.08 28.55
N ASP A 776 -18.32 -6.48 29.81
CA ASP A 776 -18.61 -5.62 30.96
C ASP A 776 -17.34 -5.11 31.60
N LYS A 777 -17.39 -3.86 32.06
CA LYS A 777 -16.32 -3.21 32.81
C LYS A 777 -16.16 -3.86 34.18
N THR A 778 -14.95 -4.28 34.50
CA THR A 778 -14.65 -4.90 35.81
C THR A 778 -14.34 -3.88 36.91
N GLY A 779 -13.96 -2.65 36.54
CA GLY A 779 -13.36 -1.66 37.44
C GLY A 779 -11.89 -1.93 37.80
N GLU A 780 -11.29 -3.04 37.35
CA GLU A 780 -9.88 -3.34 37.53
C GLU A 780 -9.04 -2.53 36.52
N MET A 781 -8.12 -1.71 37.03
CA MET A 781 -7.27 -0.83 36.22
C MET A 781 -5.86 -1.40 36.13
N HIS A 782 -5.30 -1.46 34.92
CA HIS A 782 -3.95 -1.93 34.65
C HIS A 782 -3.14 -0.85 33.93
N GLU A 783 -1.93 -0.62 34.42
CA GLU A 783 -0.97 0.30 33.80
C GLU A 783 0.03 -0.48 32.95
N PHE A 784 0.17 -0.09 31.68
CA PHE A 784 1.16 -0.62 30.74
C PHE A 784 2.17 0.48 30.39
N PRO A 785 3.47 0.29 30.67
CA PRO A 785 4.50 1.22 30.25
C PRO A 785 4.48 1.44 28.73
N ALA A 786 4.53 2.70 28.30
CA ALA A 786 4.55 3.06 26.89
C ALA A 786 5.23 4.42 26.70
N ARG A 787 6.19 4.50 25.77
CA ARG A 787 6.82 5.74 25.29
C ARG A 787 6.38 6.10 23.88
N THR A 788 5.82 5.15 23.16
CA THR A 788 5.14 5.34 21.88
C THR A 788 3.80 4.60 21.89
N VAL A 789 2.74 5.26 21.44
CA VAL A 789 1.41 4.68 21.31
C VAL A 789 0.88 4.92 19.90
N CYS A 790 0.46 3.87 19.21
CA CYS A 790 -0.20 3.99 17.91
C CYS A 790 -1.66 3.49 17.97
N VAL A 791 -2.60 4.33 17.53
CA VAL A 791 -4.04 4.02 17.57
C VAL A 791 -4.50 3.52 16.20
N ALA A 792 -4.92 2.25 16.14
CA ALA A 792 -5.41 1.55 14.95
C ALA A 792 -6.88 1.13 15.11
N ALA A 793 -7.76 2.12 15.34
CA ALA A 793 -9.18 1.90 15.63
C ALA A 793 -10.11 1.88 14.40
N GLY A 794 -9.54 1.87 13.18
CA GLY A 794 -10.28 1.88 11.91
C GLY A 794 -10.50 3.29 11.34
N THR A 795 -10.95 3.34 10.08
CA THR A 795 -11.12 4.56 9.28
C THR A 795 -12.53 4.63 8.67
N SER A 796 -13.03 5.84 8.41
CA SER A 796 -14.26 6.06 7.63
C SER A 796 -13.95 6.22 6.14
N PRO A 797 -14.92 6.06 5.23
CA PRO A 797 -14.74 6.38 3.80
C PRO A 797 -14.32 7.82 3.55
N ASN A 798 -13.58 8.08 2.46
CA ASN A 798 -13.18 9.43 2.07
C ASN A 798 -14.28 10.11 1.25
N VAL A 799 -15.14 10.85 1.93
CA VAL A 799 -16.26 11.63 1.36
C VAL A 799 -15.97 13.14 1.37
N ILE A 800 -14.69 13.50 1.30
CA ILE A 800 -14.22 14.87 1.60
C ILE A 800 -14.83 15.94 0.68
N TYR A 801 -15.09 15.62 -0.59
CA TYR A 801 -15.66 16.57 -1.54
C TYR A 801 -17.02 17.10 -1.06
N GLU A 802 -17.88 16.23 -0.51
CA GLU A 802 -19.18 16.64 0.05
C GLU A 802 -19.00 17.52 1.29
N LYS A 803 -17.99 17.26 2.12
CA LYS A 803 -17.71 18.08 3.31
C LYS A 803 -17.23 19.48 2.95
N GLU A 804 -16.51 19.62 1.83
CA GLU A 804 -16.00 20.89 1.34
C GLU A 804 -17.02 21.67 0.50
N LYS A 805 -17.86 20.95 -0.25
CA LYS A 805 -18.95 21.51 -1.06
C LYS A 805 -20.29 20.83 -0.69
N PRO A 806 -20.88 21.17 0.47
CA PRO A 806 -22.12 20.56 0.92
C PRO A 806 -23.26 20.72 -0.09
N GLY A 807 -24.03 19.65 -0.28
CA GLY A 807 -25.14 19.57 -1.24
C GLY A 807 -24.77 19.01 -2.61
N THR A 808 -23.53 18.58 -2.83
CA THR A 808 -23.10 17.98 -4.10
C THR A 808 -23.63 16.55 -4.25
N PHE A 809 -23.51 15.76 -3.19
CA PHE A 809 -23.87 14.35 -3.15
C PHE A 809 -24.82 14.07 -1.98
N LYS A 810 -25.87 13.29 -2.22
CA LYS A 810 -26.67 12.72 -1.15
C LYS A 810 -25.86 11.68 -0.40
N MET A 811 -25.81 11.84 0.91
CA MET A 811 -25.19 10.90 1.83
C MET A 811 -26.22 9.91 2.35
N ASP A 812 -25.77 8.74 2.79
CA ASP A 812 -26.62 7.75 3.43
C ASP A 812 -27.23 8.24 4.76
N GLU A 813 -28.15 7.44 5.31
CA GLU A 813 -28.85 7.77 6.58
C GLU A 813 -27.88 7.98 7.76
N TRP A 814 -26.66 7.43 7.67
CA TRP A 814 -25.60 7.52 8.68
C TRP A 814 -24.57 8.62 8.39
N GLN A 815 -24.70 9.35 7.28
CA GLN A 815 -23.74 10.36 6.81
C GLN A 815 -22.30 9.82 6.67
N GLN A 816 -22.17 8.53 6.32
CA GLN A 816 -20.89 7.82 6.25
C GLN A 816 -20.47 7.50 4.82
N PHE A 817 -21.41 7.05 3.98
CA PHE A 817 -21.18 6.69 2.58
C PHE A 817 -22.02 7.56 1.65
N PHE A 818 -21.65 7.61 0.36
CA PHE A 818 -22.55 8.15 -0.66
C PHE A 818 -23.80 7.27 -0.73
N GLN A 819 -24.98 7.88 -0.83
CA GLN A 819 -26.22 7.15 -1.08
C GLN A 819 -26.12 6.48 -2.48
N PRO A 820 -26.42 5.18 -2.63
CA PRO A 820 -26.28 4.48 -3.89
C PRO A 820 -27.38 4.81 -4.91
N PHE A 821 -26.98 5.12 -6.14
CA PHE A 821 -27.84 5.33 -7.30
C PHE A 821 -27.42 4.43 -8.48
N LYS A 822 -28.35 4.27 -9.42
CA LYS A 822 -28.12 3.72 -10.77
C LYS A 822 -28.62 4.71 -11.82
N VAL A 823 -28.08 4.64 -13.02
CA VAL A 823 -28.58 5.44 -14.16
C VAL A 823 -29.66 4.63 -14.90
N ALA A 824 -30.79 5.27 -15.18
CA ALA A 824 -31.91 4.70 -15.93
C ALA A 824 -32.32 5.62 -17.08
N THR A 825 -32.76 5.04 -18.19
CA THR A 825 -33.27 5.79 -19.35
C THR A 825 -34.79 5.91 -19.27
N ASN A 826 -35.30 7.13 -19.32
CA ASN A 826 -36.73 7.42 -19.34
C ASN A 826 -37.34 7.22 -20.75
N GLY A 827 -38.67 7.27 -20.84
CA GLY A 827 -39.41 7.10 -22.10
C GLY A 827 -39.14 8.16 -23.18
N ASP A 828 -38.44 9.25 -22.85
CA ASP A 828 -37.96 10.29 -23.76
C ASP A 828 -36.51 10.06 -24.25
N GLY A 829 -35.88 8.95 -23.85
CA GLY A 829 -34.51 8.60 -24.22
C GLY A 829 -33.43 9.28 -23.37
N LYS A 830 -33.79 10.07 -22.36
CA LYS A 830 -32.82 10.71 -21.47
C LYS A 830 -32.45 9.82 -20.28
N GLN A 831 -31.19 9.87 -19.91
CA GLN A 831 -30.64 9.16 -18.76
C GLN A 831 -30.76 10.02 -17.48
N HIS A 832 -31.11 9.39 -16.37
CA HIS A 832 -31.27 10.04 -15.06
C HIS A 832 -30.83 9.11 -13.92
N VAL A 833 -30.39 9.69 -12.80
CA VAL A 833 -30.07 8.91 -11.59
C VAL A 833 -31.34 8.53 -10.83
N VAL A 834 -31.46 7.25 -10.50
CA VAL A 834 -32.53 6.71 -9.64
C VAL A 834 -31.92 5.95 -8.47
N GLU A 835 -32.51 6.12 -7.29
CA GLU A 835 -32.01 5.50 -6.07
C GLU A 835 -32.00 3.97 -6.22
N THR A 836 -30.93 3.34 -5.76
CA THR A 836 -30.79 1.89 -5.83
C THR A 836 -31.59 1.24 -4.70
N PRO A 837 -32.43 0.22 -5.00
CA PRO A 837 -33.14 -0.54 -3.97
C PRO A 837 -32.20 -1.11 -2.90
N LYS A 838 -32.67 -1.16 -1.64
CA LYS A 838 -31.90 -1.78 -0.55
C LYS A 838 -31.52 -3.22 -0.92
N GLY A 839 -30.23 -3.52 -0.88
CA GLY A 839 -29.67 -4.85 -1.18
C GLY A 839 -29.08 -5.01 -2.58
N GLU A 840 -29.33 -4.08 -3.49
CA GLU A 840 -28.63 -4.01 -4.79
C GLU A 840 -27.36 -3.14 -4.68
N ALA A 841 -26.34 -3.42 -5.49
CA ALA A 841 -25.13 -2.59 -5.57
C ALA A 841 -25.34 -1.43 -6.55
N GLY A 842 -25.34 -0.20 -6.04
CA GLY A 842 -25.45 1.03 -6.84
C GLY A 842 -24.12 1.77 -6.92
N PHE A 843 -23.60 1.93 -8.14
CA PHE A 843 -22.27 2.51 -8.38
C PHE A 843 -22.26 4.01 -8.63
N PHE A 844 -23.43 4.66 -8.78
CA PHE A 844 -23.51 6.09 -9.03
C PHE A 844 -23.86 6.87 -7.77
N THR A 845 -23.32 8.08 -7.67
CA THR A 845 -23.75 9.07 -6.68
C THR A 845 -25.07 9.71 -7.13
N SER A 846 -25.61 10.64 -6.33
CA SER A 846 -26.79 11.42 -6.72
C SER A 846 -26.51 12.52 -7.75
N TYR A 847 -25.27 12.66 -8.24
CA TYR A 847 -24.90 13.73 -9.16
C TYR A 847 -25.51 13.51 -10.54
N GLU A 848 -26.25 14.51 -11.01
CA GLU A 848 -26.80 14.60 -12.35
C GLU A 848 -26.78 16.06 -12.80
N HIS A 849 -26.02 16.36 -13.85
CA HIS A 849 -25.97 17.69 -14.45
C HIS A 849 -25.64 17.58 -15.94
N ASP A 850 -26.47 18.13 -16.81
CA ASP A 850 -26.27 18.12 -18.27
C ASP A 850 -25.97 16.72 -18.86
N GLY A 851 -26.62 15.68 -18.32
CA GLY A 851 -26.41 14.29 -18.74
C GLY A 851 -25.05 13.70 -18.34
N LYS A 852 -24.32 14.35 -17.42
CA LYS A 852 -23.11 13.84 -16.79
C LYS A 852 -23.44 13.20 -15.45
N PHE A 853 -22.74 12.12 -15.15
CA PHE A 853 -22.92 11.32 -13.95
C PHE A 853 -21.57 11.07 -13.27
N ILE A 854 -21.60 10.74 -11.97
CA ILE A 854 -20.39 10.43 -11.20
C ILE A 854 -20.59 9.09 -10.49
N SER A 855 -19.62 8.19 -10.66
CA SER A 855 -19.61 6.89 -9.99
C SER A 855 -18.54 6.78 -8.90
N TYR A 856 -18.65 5.79 -8.02
CA TYR A 856 -17.75 5.61 -6.87
C TYR A 856 -17.45 4.12 -6.58
N TYR A 857 -16.26 3.85 -6.03
CA TYR A 857 -15.66 2.51 -5.96
C TYR A 857 -14.82 2.28 -4.70
N GLY A 858 -14.41 1.04 -4.46
CA GLY A 858 -13.49 0.67 -3.39
C GLY A 858 -14.07 0.89 -2.00
N ASP A 859 -13.25 1.41 -1.08
CA ASP A 859 -13.67 1.73 0.29
C ASP A 859 -14.71 2.85 0.37
N ASN A 860 -14.95 3.59 -0.72
CA ASN A 860 -16.08 4.51 -0.81
C ASN A 860 -17.43 3.79 -0.97
N HIS A 861 -17.43 2.50 -1.31
CA HIS A 861 -18.64 1.72 -1.53
C HIS A 861 -18.87 0.72 -0.39
N PRO A 862 -20.03 0.76 0.30
CA PRO A 862 -20.25 0.00 1.55
C PRO A 862 -20.12 -1.52 1.37
N THR A 863 -20.56 -2.07 0.23
CA THR A 863 -20.42 -3.51 -0.09
C THR A 863 -18.97 -3.97 -0.31
N TYR A 864 -18.11 -3.07 -0.80
CA TYR A 864 -16.76 -3.42 -1.26
C TYR A 864 -15.63 -2.92 -0.35
N ALA A 865 -15.98 -2.25 0.75
CA ALA A 865 -15.01 -1.69 1.67
C ALA A 865 -14.30 -2.77 2.51
N GLY A 866 -13.01 -2.55 2.77
CA GLY A 866 -12.24 -3.22 3.82
C GLY A 866 -11.16 -4.21 3.39
N ASN A 867 -11.08 -4.61 2.11
CA ASN A 867 -9.93 -5.37 1.60
C ASN A 867 -9.64 -5.07 0.11
N VAL A 868 -8.41 -5.42 -0.32
CA VAL A 868 -7.88 -5.10 -1.65
C VAL A 868 -8.70 -5.77 -2.76
N VAL A 869 -9.00 -7.06 -2.63
CA VAL A 869 -9.72 -7.83 -3.65
C VAL A 869 -11.16 -7.35 -3.83
N LYS A 870 -11.85 -6.93 -2.77
CA LYS A 870 -13.19 -6.31 -2.84
C LYS A 870 -13.13 -4.94 -3.51
N ALA A 871 -12.10 -4.14 -3.22
CA ALA A 871 -11.92 -2.88 -3.92
C ALA A 871 -11.70 -3.08 -5.42
N MET A 872 -10.92 -4.07 -5.83
CA MET A 872 -10.76 -4.45 -7.25
C MET A 872 -12.06 -5.01 -7.85
N ALA A 873 -12.82 -5.81 -7.09
CA ALA A 873 -14.12 -6.32 -7.52
C ALA A 873 -15.14 -5.22 -7.76
N SER A 874 -15.11 -4.14 -6.97
CA SER A 874 -15.97 -2.99 -7.21
C SER A 874 -15.75 -2.38 -8.60
N ALA A 875 -14.49 -2.35 -9.08
CA ALA A 875 -14.16 -1.89 -10.42
C ALA A 875 -14.64 -2.88 -11.48
N LYS A 876 -14.41 -4.19 -11.28
CA LYS A 876 -14.92 -5.26 -12.17
C LYS A 876 -16.45 -5.20 -12.34
N HIS A 877 -17.18 -4.97 -11.26
CA HIS A 877 -18.64 -4.97 -11.28
C HIS A 877 -19.24 -3.62 -11.71
N GLY A 878 -18.54 -2.52 -11.46
CA GLY A 878 -19.04 -1.17 -11.75
C GLY A 878 -18.64 -0.63 -13.13
N TYR A 879 -17.52 -1.04 -13.73
CA TYR A 879 -17.13 -0.56 -15.07
C TYR A 879 -18.20 -0.81 -16.16
N PRO A 880 -18.95 -1.93 -16.19
CA PRO A 880 -19.96 -2.15 -17.22
C PRO A 880 -21.08 -1.11 -17.10
N LYS A 881 -21.35 -0.62 -15.88
CA LYS A 881 -22.35 0.41 -15.63
C LYS A 881 -21.94 1.78 -16.18
N VAL A 882 -20.64 2.05 -16.23
CA VAL A 882 -20.09 3.23 -16.94
C VAL A 882 -20.10 3.01 -18.46
N VAL A 883 -19.87 1.80 -18.95
CA VAL A 883 -19.97 1.50 -20.39
C VAL A 883 -21.41 1.67 -20.87
N GLU A 884 -22.39 1.19 -20.09
CA GLU A 884 -23.83 1.26 -20.39
C GLU A 884 -24.31 2.71 -20.62
N ILE A 885 -23.81 3.70 -19.86
CA ILE A 885 -24.21 5.10 -20.07
C ILE A 885 -23.76 5.67 -21.43
N PHE A 886 -22.71 5.11 -22.03
CA PHE A 886 -22.19 5.52 -23.35
C PHE A 886 -22.55 4.55 -24.48
N ALA A 887 -23.44 3.58 -24.26
CA ALA A 887 -23.73 2.51 -25.21
C ALA A 887 -24.01 3.00 -26.65
N ASP A 888 -24.82 4.05 -26.81
CA ASP A 888 -25.14 4.62 -28.14
C ASP A 888 -23.92 5.26 -28.83
N ALA A 889 -23.08 5.97 -28.07
CA ALA A 889 -21.84 6.56 -28.58
C ALA A 889 -20.83 5.47 -28.96
N LEU A 890 -20.77 4.40 -28.19
CA LEU A 890 -19.88 3.26 -28.43
C LEU A 890 -20.33 2.39 -29.61
N ALA A 891 -21.64 2.20 -29.79
CA ALA A 891 -22.22 1.44 -30.89
C ALA A 891 -21.86 2.03 -32.26
N THR A 892 -21.80 3.36 -32.35
CA THR A 892 -21.36 4.07 -33.56
C THR A 892 -19.84 4.19 -33.65
N ARG A 893 -19.10 3.88 -32.56
CA ARG A 893 -17.68 4.19 -32.35
C ARG A 893 -17.31 5.65 -32.65
N GLY A 894 -18.30 6.55 -32.57
CA GLY A 894 -18.20 7.92 -33.05
C GLY A 894 -18.22 8.02 -34.59
N THR A 895 -18.67 9.16 -35.09
CA THR A 895 -18.72 9.45 -36.53
C THR A 895 -17.37 9.87 -37.13
N LEU A 896 -16.37 10.14 -36.28
CA LEU A 896 -15.07 10.67 -36.67
C LEU A 896 -14.09 9.56 -37.14
N PRO A 897 -13.07 9.87 -37.94
CA PRO A 897 -11.93 9.00 -38.17
C PRO A 897 -11.13 8.70 -36.88
N GLN A 898 -10.41 7.57 -36.82
CA GLN A 898 -9.62 7.19 -35.63
C GLN A 898 -8.57 8.25 -35.27
N THR A 899 -7.91 8.85 -36.26
CA THR A 899 -6.90 9.90 -36.06
C THR A 899 -7.47 11.15 -35.41
N GLU A 900 -8.71 11.51 -35.74
CA GLU A 900 -9.42 12.64 -35.12
C GLU A 900 -9.92 12.32 -33.72
N ARG A 901 -10.34 11.07 -33.46
CA ARG A 901 -10.61 10.65 -32.08
C ARG A 901 -9.33 10.72 -31.24
N ASP A 902 -8.25 10.16 -31.74
CA ASP A 902 -6.96 10.12 -31.06
C ASP A 902 -6.47 11.50 -30.64
N SER A 903 -6.65 12.53 -31.47
CA SER A 903 -6.26 13.89 -31.15
C SER A 903 -7.04 14.52 -29.99
N ILE A 904 -8.25 14.03 -29.68
CA ILE A 904 -9.04 14.49 -28.51
C ILE A 904 -8.28 14.20 -27.22
N PHE A 905 -7.77 12.97 -27.06
CA PHE A 905 -7.02 12.60 -25.87
C PHE A 905 -5.64 13.26 -25.86
N ASP A 906 -4.97 13.33 -27.00
CA ASP A 906 -3.66 13.98 -27.10
C ASP A 906 -3.75 15.47 -26.72
N HIS A 907 -4.80 16.18 -27.15
CA HIS A 907 -5.06 17.57 -26.76
C HIS A 907 -5.42 17.72 -25.28
N LEU A 908 -6.25 16.81 -24.74
CA LEU A 908 -6.56 16.77 -23.31
C LEU A 908 -5.28 16.61 -22.47
N VAL A 909 -4.44 15.63 -22.79
CA VAL A 909 -3.18 15.40 -22.06
C VAL A 909 -2.23 16.59 -22.20
N ALA A 910 -2.07 17.17 -23.39
CA ALA A 910 -1.22 18.36 -23.57
C ALA A 910 -1.71 19.54 -22.70
N THR A 911 -3.02 19.74 -22.63
CA THR A 911 -3.63 20.76 -21.76
C THR A 911 -3.36 20.44 -20.30
N LEU A 912 -3.63 19.21 -19.85
CA LEU A 912 -3.43 18.82 -18.46
C LEU A 912 -1.95 18.85 -18.02
N ASP A 913 -1.02 18.46 -18.89
CA ASP A 913 0.42 18.57 -18.63
C ASP A 913 0.84 20.02 -18.40
N GLU A 914 0.26 20.99 -19.14
CA GLU A 914 0.49 22.42 -18.92
C GLU A 914 -0.18 22.91 -17.64
N GLN A 915 -1.40 22.46 -17.34
CA GLN A 915 -2.22 23.01 -16.26
C GLN A 915 -1.94 22.40 -14.87
N LEU A 916 -1.51 21.14 -14.80
CA LEU A 916 -1.40 20.38 -13.54
C LEU A 916 0.04 20.18 -13.05
N ARG A 917 1.04 20.15 -13.95
CA ARG A 917 2.44 19.93 -13.57
C ARG A 917 3.07 21.23 -13.10
N ALA A 918 3.89 21.15 -12.06
CA ALA A 918 4.54 22.31 -11.46
C ALA A 918 6.05 22.29 -11.66
N TYR A 919 6.60 23.45 -12.02
CA TYR A 919 8.03 23.62 -12.27
C TYR A 919 8.56 24.84 -11.52
N VAL A 920 9.77 24.73 -10.99
CA VAL A 920 10.46 25.84 -10.34
C VAL A 920 10.80 26.90 -11.38
N VAL A 921 10.38 28.14 -11.13
CA VAL A 921 10.71 29.30 -11.97
C VAL A 921 11.89 30.04 -11.40
N LYS A 922 11.93 30.22 -10.08
CA LYS A 922 13.01 30.93 -9.38
C LYS A 922 13.02 30.55 -7.90
N VAL A 923 14.20 30.47 -7.31
CA VAL A 923 14.39 30.45 -5.85
C VAL A 923 15.15 31.71 -5.47
N GLU A 924 14.52 32.61 -4.70
CA GLU A 924 15.09 33.90 -4.34
C GLU A 924 15.36 33.98 -2.84
N ARG A 925 16.62 34.21 -2.46
CA ARG A 925 16.99 34.38 -1.06
C ARG A 925 16.60 35.79 -0.59
N LEU A 926 15.65 35.87 0.32
CA LEU A 926 15.14 37.14 0.88
C LEU A 926 15.97 37.59 2.08
N THR A 927 16.38 36.64 2.92
CA THR A 927 17.23 36.86 4.10
C THR A 927 18.21 35.68 4.27
N PRO A 928 19.16 35.70 5.22
CA PRO A 928 20.03 34.56 5.48
C PRO A 928 19.32 33.24 5.79
N THR A 929 18.05 33.28 6.20
CA THR A 929 17.26 32.09 6.58
C THR A 929 15.92 31.97 5.86
N ILE A 930 15.63 32.85 4.89
CA ILE A 930 14.32 32.89 4.20
C ILE A 930 14.54 32.87 2.69
N VAL A 931 13.83 31.97 2.01
CA VAL A 931 13.79 31.87 0.55
C VAL A 931 12.36 31.97 0.03
N ASP A 932 12.17 32.62 -1.12
CA ASP A 932 10.93 32.67 -1.90
C ASP A 932 11.04 31.65 -3.03
N VAL A 933 10.21 30.60 -2.99
CA VAL A 933 10.15 29.58 -4.04
C VAL A 933 8.98 29.93 -4.95
N ILE A 934 9.31 30.37 -6.17
CA ILE A 934 8.35 30.71 -7.21
C ILE A 934 8.25 29.54 -8.17
N VAL A 935 7.03 29.03 -8.36
CA VAL A 935 6.73 27.91 -9.25
C VAL A 935 5.71 28.33 -10.30
N LYS A 936 5.80 27.73 -11.48
CA LYS A 936 4.70 27.73 -12.46
C LYS A 936 3.79 26.55 -12.13
N ALA A 937 2.59 26.85 -11.64
CA ALA A 937 1.57 25.88 -11.25
C ALA A 937 0.16 26.46 -11.56
N PRO A 938 -0.29 26.40 -12.83
CA PRO A 938 -1.37 27.26 -13.31
C PRO A 938 -2.72 27.04 -12.61
N LEU A 939 -3.18 25.80 -12.45
CA LEU A 939 -4.46 25.55 -11.75
C LEU A 939 -4.37 25.89 -10.27
N GLN A 940 -3.27 25.52 -9.62
CA GLN A 940 -3.01 25.83 -8.22
C GLN A 940 -3.02 27.34 -7.96
N ALA A 941 -2.44 28.13 -8.87
CA ALA A 941 -2.42 29.59 -8.79
C ALA A 941 -3.81 30.20 -8.98
N ARG A 942 -4.59 29.74 -9.97
CA ARG A 942 -5.95 30.25 -10.25
C ARG A 942 -6.97 29.90 -9.17
N LYS A 943 -6.75 28.82 -8.43
CA LYS A 943 -7.65 28.37 -7.35
C LYS A 943 -7.26 28.92 -5.98
N PHE A 944 -6.15 29.65 -5.88
CA PHE A 944 -5.65 30.17 -4.62
C PHE A 944 -6.60 31.21 -4.03
N GLU A 945 -6.96 31.01 -2.76
CA GLU A 945 -7.57 32.05 -1.95
C GLU A 945 -6.69 32.34 -0.72
N PRO A 946 -6.61 33.61 -0.26
CA PRO A 946 -5.75 34.00 0.85
C PRO A 946 -5.95 33.12 2.10
N GLY A 947 -4.84 32.73 2.72
CA GLY A 947 -4.81 31.83 3.88
C GLY A 947 -4.63 30.35 3.55
N GLN A 948 -4.94 29.92 2.32
CA GLN A 948 -4.73 28.53 1.90
C GLN A 948 -3.25 28.19 1.71
N PHE A 949 -2.94 26.90 1.80
CA PHE A 949 -1.57 26.40 1.70
C PHE A 949 -1.46 25.21 0.74
N TYR A 950 -0.22 24.85 0.44
CA TYR A 950 0.17 23.83 -0.53
C TYR A 950 1.15 22.86 0.11
N ARG A 951 1.18 21.63 -0.42
CA ARG A 951 2.26 20.67 -0.18
C ARG A 951 3.33 20.85 -1.25
N LEU A 952 4.54 21.24 -0.86
CA LEU A 952 5.71 21.27 -1.74
C LEU A 952 6.61 20.05 -1.48
N GLN A 953 7.07 19.38 -2.54
CA GLN A 953 8.01 18.26 -2.45
C GLN A 953 8.79 18.08 -3.76
N ASN A 954 10.06 17.63 -3.70
CA ASN A 954 10.78 17.14 -4.88
C ASN A 954 10.54 15.63 -5.13
N PHE A 955 10.98 15.15 -6.29
CA PHE A 955 10.88 13.74 -6.68
C PHE A 955 12.12 12.96 -6.24
N GLU A 956 11.91 11.73 -5.77
CA GLU A 956 13.00 10.85 -5.29
C GLU A 956 13.88 10.41 -6.46
N THR A 957 13.26 10.18 -7.62
CA THR A 957 13.91 9.79 -8.89
C THR A 957 14.93 10.81 -9.38
N THR A 958 14.73 12.10 -9.10
CA THR A 958 15.61 13.19 -9.53
C THR A 958 16.43 13.81 -8.39
N ALA A 959 16.14 13.46 -7.14
CA ALA A 959 16.83 14.00 -5.98
C ALA A 959 18.35 13.69 -6.00
N PRO A 960 19.22 14.69 -5.71
CA PRO A 960 20.66 14.47 -5.63
C PRO A 960 21.06 13.43 -4.58
N PHE A 961 22.11 12.65 -4.87
CA PHE A 961 22.72 11.71 -3.94
C PHE A 961 24.09 12.22 -3.47
N VAL A 962 24.23 12.49 -2.18
CA VAL A 962 25.37 13.18 -1.56
C VAL A 962 25.73 12.50 -0.25
N ASP A 963 27.00 12.15 -0.07
CA ASP A 963 27.52 11.48 1.15
C ASP A 963 26.70 10.25 1.58
N GLY A 964 26.27 9.44 0.60
CA GLY A 964 25.45 8.25 0.86
C GLY A 964 24.01 8.54 1.27
N LYS A 965 23.55 9.79 1.13
CA LYS A 965 22.18 10.23 1.42
C LYS A 965 21.52 10.83 0.19
N ARG A 966 20.24 10.55 0.02
CA ARG A 966 19.39 11.19 -0.99
C ARG A 966 18.79 12.46 -0.41
N LEU A 967 18.97 13.58 -1.09
CA LEU A 967 18.44 14.90 -0.69
C LEU A 967 16.96 15.03 -1.09
N MET A 968 16.15 14.08 -0.66
CA MET A 968 14.70 14.05 -0.86
C MET A 968 14.01 14.82 0.27
N MET A 969 13.06 15.67 -0.10
CA MET A 969 12.25 16.46 0.83
C MET A 969 11.07 15.63 1.34
N GLU A 970 10.78 15.76 2.63
CA GLU A 970 9.47 15.45 3.18
C GLU A 970 8.44 16.46 2.65
N GLY A 971 7.14 16.14 2.68
CA GLY A 971 6.10 17.05 2.22
C GLY A 971 6.01 18.30 3.11
N LEU A 972 6.25 19.48 2.56
CA LEU A 972 6.21 20.75 3.31
C LEU A 972 4.86 21.45 3.13
N ALA A 973 4.19 21.77 4.23
CA ALA A 973 3.00 22.63 4.22
C ALA A 973 3.45 24.10 4.15
N LEU A 974 3.25 24.73 2.99
CA LEU A 974 3.66 26.10 2.73
C LEU A 974 2.47 26.93 2.26
N THR A 975 2.22 28.04 2.94
CA THR A 975 1.16 28.98 2.57
C THR A 975 1.51 29.72 1.29
N GLY A 976 0.51 29.95 0.42
CA GLY A 976 0.69 30.80 -0.74
C GLY A 976 0.93 32.25 -0.32
N ALA A 977 2.03 32.84 -0.78
CA ALA A 977 2.38 34.23 -0.48
C ALA A 977 1.71 35.19 -1.47
N TRP A 978 1.79 34.90 -2.76
CA TRP A 978 1.06 35.59 -3.82
C TRP A 978 0.94 34.69 -5.06
N VAL A 979 0.03 35.07 -5.96
CA VAL A 979 -0.18 34.42 -7.26
C VAL A 979 -0.25 35.45 -8.39
N ASP A 980 0.15 35.03 -9.59
CA ASP A 980 -0.14 35.67 -10.87
C ASP A 980 -0.96 34.65 -11.68
N GLU A 981 -2.28 34.84 -11.70
CA GLU A 981 -3.23 33.90 -12.30
C GLU A 981 -3.05 33.75 -13.82
N GLU A 982 -2.70 34.85 -14.51
CA GLU A 982 -2.53 34.87 -15.97
C GLU A 982 -1.29 34.09 -16.39
N LYS A 983 -0.18 34.26 -15.66
CA LYS A 983 1.07 33.53 -15.93
C LYS A 983 1.09 32.14 -15.28
N GLY A 984 0.15 31.86 -14.38
CA GLY A 984 0.10 30.65 -13.59
C GLY A 984 1.25 30.54 -12.59
N LEU A 985 1.69 31.66 -12.00
CA LEU A 985 2.77 31.67 -11.02
C LEU A 985 2.23 31.64 -9.60
N LEU A 986 2.89 30.88 -8.74
CA LEU A 986 2.63 30.78 -7.32
C LEU A 986 3.94 30.99 -6.56
N SER A 987 3.92 31.85 -5.56
CA SER A 987 5.05 32.07 -4.64
C SER A 987 4.76 31.46 -3.27
N MET A 988 5.76 30.80 -2.71
CA MET A 988 5.75 30.23 -1.37
C MET A 988 7.02 30.65 -0.64
N ILE A 989 6.86 31.38 0.47
CA ILE A 989 7.99 31.82 1.29
C ILE A 989 8.29 30.75 2.33
N VAL A 990 9.57 30.36 2.42
CA VAL A 990 10.06 29.26 3.26
C VAL A 990 11.07 29.81 4.26
N LEU A 991 10.87 29.46 5.54
CA LEU A 991 11.86 29.68 6.59
C LEU A 991 12.69 28.41 6.78
N GLU A 992 14.00 28.53 6.64
CA GLU A 992 14.98 27.43 6.70
C GLU A 992 15.24 26.99 8.16
N MET A 993 14.32 26.21 8.74
CA MET A 993 14.46 25.70 10.13
C MET A 993 14.75 24.20 10.20
N GLY A 994 14.11 23.40 9.35
CA GLY A 994 14.25 21.95 9.29
C GLY A 994 14.96 21.48 8.03
N THR A 995 15.27 20.18 7.96
CA THR A 995 15.95 19.54 6.83
C THR A 995 15.27 19.86 5.50
N SER A 996 14.00 19.50 5.34
CA SER A 996 13.28 19.69 4.07
C SER A 996 13.16 21.17 3.68
N SER A 997 12.91 22.08 4.63
CA SER A 997 12.84 23.52 4.34
C SER A 997 14.18 24.11 3.88
N ARG A 998 15.31 23.59 4.37
CA ARG A 998 16.66 23.99 3.92
C ARG A 998 16.98 23.45 2.53
N LEU A 999 16.47 22.26 2.19
CA LEU A 999 16.63 21.69 0.85
C LEU A 999 15.91 22.50 -0.23
N CYS A 1000 14.90 23.32 0.11
CA CYS A 1000 14.24 24.22 -0.85
C CYS A 1000 15.22 25.17 -1.55
N SER A 1001 16.32 25.55 -0.90
CA SER A 1001 17.33 26.42 -1.51
C SER A 1001 18.15 25.72 -2.61
N LEU A 1002 18.05 24.39 -2.74
CA LEU A 1002 18.76 23.59 -3.74
C LEU A 1002 17.93 23.34 -5.00
N LEU A 1003 16.63 23.68 -4.98
CA LEU A 1003 15.74 23.53 -6.12
C LEU A 1003 16.22 24.41 -7.29
N LYS A 1004 16.24 23.84 -8.50
CA LYS A 1004 16.78 24.50 -9.69
C LYS A 1004 15.68 25.01 -10.61
N GLU A 1005 15.92 26.11 -11.31
CA GLU A 1005 15.00 26.58 -12.36
C GLU A 1005 14.75 25.47 -13.39
N GLY A 1006 13.49 25.27 -13.76
CA GLY A 1006 13.04 24.20 -14.64
C GLY A 1006 12.88 22.82 -13.98
N GLU A 1007 13.26 22.64 -12.71
CA GLU A 1007 13.05 21.40 -11.98
C GLU A 1007 11.56 21.16 -11.73
N GLU A 1008 11.09 19.95 -12.03
CA GLU A 1008 9.72 19.54 -11.70
C GLU A 1008 9.59 19.27 -10.20
N VAL A 1009 8.55 19.84 -9.60
CA VAL A 1009 8.24 19.69 -8.18
C VAL A 1009 6.76 19.35 -8.03
N LEU A 1010 6.41 18.66 -6.96
CA LEU A 1010 5.03 18.45 -6.58
C LEU A 1010 4.52 19.68 -5.82
N VAL A 1011 3.40 20.22 -6.28
CA VAL A 1011 2.66 21.30 -5.61
C VAL A 1011 1.19 20.87 -5.48
N MET A 1012 0.86 20.19 -4.39
CA MET A 1012 -0.50 19.72 -4.13
C MET A 1012 -1.29 20.76 -3.34
N GLY A 1013 -2.36 21.26 -3.94
CA GLY A 1013 -3.26 22.24 -3.33
C GLY A 1013 -4.03 23.07 -4.37
N PRO A 1014 -4.72 24.12 -3.96
CA PRO A 1014 -4.78 24.59 -2.58
C PRO A 1014 -5.48 23.59 -1.64
N THR A 1015 -5.09 23.63 -0.38
CA THR A 1015 -5.71 22.91 0.72
C THR A 1015 -5.86 23.85 1.93
N GLY A 1016 -6.43 23.35 3.03
CA GLY A 1016 -6.95 24.20 4.09
C GLY A 1016 -8.24 24.92 3.68
N THR A 1017 -8.72 25.81 4.55
CA THR A 1017 -9.89 26.66 4.32
C THR A 1017 -9.42 28.09 4.05
N PRO A 1018 -9.94 28.82 3.06
CA PRO A 1018 -9.65 30.24 2.88
C PRO A 1018 -9.88 31.01 4.17
N THR A 1019 -9.02 31.99 4.47
CA THR A 1019 -9.23 32.89 5.61
C THR A 1019 -10.53 33.66 5.39
N GLU A 1020 -11.37 33.72 6.42
CA GLU A 1020 -12.59 34.53 6.39
C GLU A 1020 -12.24 36.02 6.26
N ILE A 1021 -12.70 36.65 5.16
CA ILE A 1021 -12.49 38.06 4.88
C ILE A 1021 -13.82 38.82 5.12
N PRO A 1022 -13.99 39.54 6.24
CA PRO A 1022 -15.19 40.34 6.51
C PRO A 1022 -15.27 41.57 5.59
N GLU A 1023 -16.36 42.35 5.70
CA GLU A 1023 -16.53 43.64 5.02
C GLU A 1023 -16.76 44.76 6.04
N ASN A 1024 -16.11 45.90 5.85
CA ASN A 1024 -16.26 47.12 6.68
C ASN A 1024 -15.92 46.95 8.18
N GLU A 1025 -15.05 46.00 8.54
CA GLU A 1025 -14.51 45.82 9.89
C GLU A 1025 -13.18 46.55 10.08
N ASN A 1026 -12.83 46.83 11.34
CA ASN A 1026 -11.45 47.15 11.72
C ASN A 1026 -10.72 45.87 12.14
N VAL A 1027 -9.67 45.52 11.42
CA VAL A 1027 -8.94 44.26 11.59
C VAL A 1027 -7.51 44.54 12.04
N LEU A 1028 -7.10 43.84 13.09
CA LEU A 1028 -5.74 43.82 13.59
C LEU A 1028 -5.04 42.55 13.12
N LEU A 1029 -3.97 42.70 12.37
CA LEU A 1029 -3.08 41.60 11.98
C LEU A 1029 -1.86 41.58 12.90
N ALA A 1030 -1.53 40.41 13.44
CA ALA A 1030 -0.37 40.21 14.30
C ALA A 1030 0.51 39.10 13.71
N GLY A 1031 1.62 39.50 13.09
CA GLY A 1031 2.50 38.62 12.35
C GLY A 1031 3.84 38.42 13.02
N GLY A 1032 4.26 37.17 13.24
CA GLY A 1032 5.57 36.85 13.82
C GLY A 1032 6.48 36.11 12.83
N GLY A 1033 7.62 36.70 12.47
CA GLY A 1033 8.62 36.09 11.59
C GLY A 1033 8.03 35.68 10.24
N LEU A 1034 8.04 34.37 9.93
CA LEU A 1034 7.42 33.81 8.72
C LEU A 1034 5.91 34.08 8.65
N GLY A 1035 5.22 34.26 9.78
CA GLY A 1035 3.79 34.57 9.76
C GLY A 1035 3.46 35.85 8.99
N ASN A 1036 4.43 36.77 8.85
CA ASN A 1036 4.27 37.97 8.04
C ASN A 1036 4.11 37.67 6.54
N ALA A 1037 4.66 36.55 6.04
CA ALA A 1037 4.55 36.11 4.65
C ALA A 1037 3.12 35.72 4.24
N VAL A 1038 2.31 35.29 5.20
CA VAL A 1038 0.91 34.93 4.96
C VAL A 1038 0.02 36.16 5.05
N LEU A 1039 0.28 37.00 6.05
CA LEU A 1039 -0.62 38.07 6.44
C LEU A 1039 -0.72 39.19 5.42
N PHE A 1040 0.29 39.45 4.58
CA PHE A 1040 0.19 40.52 3.59
C PHE A 1040 -0.83 40.20 2.48
N SER A 1041 -1.00 38.93 2.09
CA SER A 1041 -2.02 38.52 1.11
C SER A 1041 -3.43 38.64 1.70
N ILE A 1042 -3.59 38.28 2.98
CA ILE A 1042 -4.81 38.48 3.75
C ILE A 1042 -5.11 39.98 3.91
N ALA A 1043 -4.11 40.79 4.27
CA ALA A 1043 -4.24 42.25 4.42
C ALA A 1043 -4.76 42.90 3.13
N ARG A 1044 -4.20 42.50 1.98
CA ARG A 1044 -4.63 42.98 0.67
C ARG A 1044 -6.09 42.64 0.39
N ALA A 1045 -6.52 41.42 0.70
CA ALA A 1045 -7.91 41.00 0.53
C ALA A 1045 -8.87 41.76 1.48
N LEU A 1046 -8.46 41.98 2.73
CA LEU A 1046 -9.20 42.79 3.69
C LEU A 1046 -9.39 44.22 3.19
N ARG A 1047 -8.32 44.87 2.70
CA ARG A 1047 -8.40 46.22 2.12
C ARG A 1047 -9.32 46.29 0.91
N ALA A 1048 -9.28 45.30 0.03
CA ALA A 1048 -10.17 45.21 -1.13
C ALA A 1048 -11.66 45.13 -0.74
N LYS A 1049 -11.96 44.62 0.46
CA LYS A 1049 -13.31 44.54 1.06
C LYS A 1049 -13.63 45.71 2.00
N ASN A 1050 -12.94 46.84 1.83
CA ASN A 1050 -13.15 48.10 2.57
C ASN A 1050 -12.96 47.97 4.09
N ASN A 1051 -12.16 47.00 4.55
CA ASN A 1051 -11.76 46.93 5.95
C ASN A 1051 -10.61 47.91 6.23
N LYS A 1052 -10.52 48.37 7.48
CA LYS A 1052 -9.33 49.08 7.97
C LYS A 1052 -8.37 48.09 8.61
N VAL A 1053 -7.12 48.10 8.20
CA VAL A 1053 -6.11 47.12 8.59
C VAL A 1053 -4.97 47.80 9.32
N ILE A 1054 -4.84 47.49 10.62
CA ILE A 1054 -3.62 47.75 11.37
C ILE A 1054 -2.80 46.48 11.49
N TYR A 1055 -1.51 46.57 11.16
CA TYR A 1055 -0.62 45.41 11.10
C TYR A 1055 0.54 45.59 12.09
N PHE A 1056 0.62 44.69 13.07
CA PHE A 1056 1.79 44.52 13.94
C PHE A 1056 2.72 43.46 13.35
N ALA A 1057 3.78 43.90 12.67
CA ALA A 1057 4.74 43.04 11.99
C ALA A 1057 5.97 42.84 12.89
N GLY A 1058 6.06 41.67 13.52
CA GLY A 1058 7.11 41.33 14.46
C GLY A 1058 8.22 40.46 13.86
N TYR A 1059 9.46 40.83 14.14
CA TYR A 1059 10.67 40.12 13.76
C TYR A 1059 11.62 40.00 14.97
N LYS A 1060 12.54 39.02 14.94
CA LYS A 1060 13.60 38.96 15.97
C LYS A 1060 14.64 40.05 15.73
N ASP A 1061 15.15 40.12 14.50
CA ASP A 1061 16.05 41.16 14.02
C ASP A 1061 15.38 41.95 12.87
N GLY A 1062 15.63 43.26 12.79
CA GLY A 1062 15.18 44.05 11.64
C GLY A 1062 15.79 43.62 10.30
N GLY A 1063 16.93 42.91 10.31
CA GLY A 1063 17.52 42.27 9.13
C GLY A 1063 16.70 41.10 8.56
N ASP A 1064 15.72 40.59 9.31
CA ASP A 1064 14.79 39.55 8.84
C ASP A 1064 13.59 40.13 8.07
N LEU A 1065 13.51 41.46 7.91
CA LEU A 1065 12.43 42.11 7.18
C LEU A 1065 12.45 41.71 5.70
N PHE A 1066 11.31 41.25 5.21
CA PHE A 1066 11.09 40.94 3.80
C PHE A 1066 9.75 41.52 3.34
N LYS A 1067 9.63 41.79 2.03
CA LYS A 1067 8.39 42.25 1.37
C LYS A 1067 7.76 43.48 2.05
N ARG A 1068 8.60 44.46 2.43
CA ARG A 1068 8.16 45.69 3.11
C ARG A 1068 7.08 46.43 2.31
N GLU A 1069 7.36 46.67 1.04
CA GLU A 1069 6.49 47.44 0.15
C GLU A 1069 5.10 46.78 0.04
N GLU A 1070 5.05 45.46 -0.06
CA GLU A 1070 3.80 44.70 -0.11
C GLU A 1070 3.00 44.80 1.19
N ILE A 1071 3.67 44.77 2.35
CA ILE A 1071 3.02 44.93 3.66
C ILE A 1071 2.46 46.36 3.80
N GLU A 1072 3.25 47.37 3.47
CA GLU A 1072 2.81 48.77 3.57
C GLU A 1072 1.64 49.06 2.64
N ASN A 1073 1.72 48.63 1.37
CA ASN A 1073 0.64 48.85 0.38
C ASN A 1073 -0.67 48.12 0.75
N ALA A 1074 -0.58 47.02 1.51
CA ALA A 1074 -1.73 46.22 1.90
C ALA A 1074 -2.39 46.68 3.23
N THR A 1075 -1.97 47.80 3.83
CA THR A 1075 -2.40 48.20 5.18
C THR A 1075 -2.67 49.70 5.31
N ASP A 1076 -3.50 50.10 6.29
CA ASP A 1076 -3.66 51.51 6.66
C ASP A 1076 -2.50 52.01 7.53
N GLN A 1077 -1.97 51.13 8.39
CA GLN A 1077 -0.86 51.43 9.29
C GLN A 1077 -0.11 50.15 9.66
N VAL A 1078 1.21 50.24 9.72
CA VAL A 1078 2.11 49.18 10.17
C VAL A 1078 2.88 49.62 11.39
N ILE A 1079 2.96 48.74 12.38
CA ILE A 1079 3.81 48.84 13.55
C ILE A 1079 4.87 47.75 13.43
N TRP A 1080 6.10 48.16 13.14
CA TRP A 1080 7.26 47.28 13.03
C TRP A 1080 7.81 46.99 14.42
N ALA A 1081 7.71 45.74 14.88
CA ALA A 1081 8.23 45.33 16.17
C ALA A 1081 9.48 44.48 16.00
N THR A 1082 10.59 44.85 16.65
CA THR A 1082 11.81 44.02 16.65
C THR A 1082 12.28 43.73 18.06
N ASP A 1083 12.58 42.46 18.35
CA ASP A 1083 13.08 42.05 19.67
C ASP A 1083 14.47 42.66 19.93
N TYR A 1084 15.38 42.54 18.97
CA TYR A 1084 16.75 43.07 19.01
C TYR A 1084 17.25 43.42 17.60
N GLY A 1085 18.53 43.77 17.46
CA GLY A 1085 19.16 43.98 16.15
C GLY A 1085 18.79 45.31 15.50
N VAL A 1086 18.76 45.34 14.17
CA VAL A 1086 18.57 46.59 13.40
C VAL A 1086 17.16 47.16 13.63
N GLU A 1087 17.05 48.48 13.75
CA GLU A 1087 15.75 49.17 13.79
C GLU A 1087 15.15 49.25 12.39
N ILE A 1088 13.84 49.01 12.30
CA ILE A 1088 13.11 49.14 11.04
C ILE A 1088 12.60 50.58 10.95
N ALA A 1089 13.33 51.46 10.28
CA ALA A 1089 12.86 52.82 10.02
C ALA A 1089 11.57 52.80 9.16
N PRO A 1090 10.45 53.36 9.64
CA PRO A 1090 9.21 53.41 8.87
C PRO A 1090 9.32 54.38 7.68
N ASP A 1091 8.81 53.98 6.51
CA ASP A 1091 8.82 54.81 5.30
C ASP A 1091 7.61 55.76 5.22
N ARG A 1092 6.49 55.39 5.86
CA ARG A 1092 5.25 56.18 5.90
C ARG A 1092 5.11 56.95 7.23
N PRO A 1093 4.60 58.20 7.23
CA PRO A 1093 4.55 59.04 8.44
C PRO A 1093 3.59 58.54 9.52
N GLN A 1094 2.61 57.71 9.16
CA GLN A 1094 1.71 57.06 10.12
C GLN A 1094 2.29 55.77 10.72
N ASP A 1095 3.31 55.17 10.11
CA ASP A 1095 3.89 53.92 10.59
C ASP A 1095 4.88 54.18 11.72
N ALA A 1096 5.13 53.17 12.56
CA ALA A 1096 6.03 53.31 13.69
C ALA A 1096 6.90 52.07 13.89
N HIS A 1097 8.07 52.28 14.49
CA HIS A 1097 8.92 51.22 14.99
C HIS A 1097 8.77 51.09 16.51
N PHE A 1098 8.81 49.86 17.00
CA PHE A 1098 8.84 49.55 18.42
C PHE A 1098 9.93 48.52 18.74
N ARG A 1099 10.72 48.81 19.77
CA ARG A 1099 11.71 47.89 20.31
C ARG A 1099 11.08 47.02 21.40
N GLY A 1100 10.87 45.73 21.09
CA GLY A 1100 10.24 44.76 21.96
C GLY A 1100 9.29 43.83 21.20
N ASN A 1101 8.57 42.98 21.93
CA ASN A 1101 7.71 41.98 21.30
C ASN A 1101 6.38 42.59 20.80
N ILE A 1102 5.66 41.82 19.98
CA ILE A 1102 4.39 42.26 19.35
C ILE A 1102 3.33 42.68 20.37
N VAL A 1103 3.17 41.95 21.48
CA VAL A 1103 2.17 42.29 22.51
C VAL A 1103 2.50 43.64 23.15
N GLN A 1104 3.78 43.90 23.44
CA GLN A 1104 4.23 45.18 23.96
C GLN A 1104 4.00 46.32 22.95
N ALA A 1105 4.23 46.07 21.66
CA ALA A 1105 3.93 47.03 20.61
C ALA A 1105 2.43 47.34 20.53
N MET A 1106 1.56 46.32 20.64
CA MET A 1106 0.10 46.50 20.69
C MET A 1106 -0.34 47.34 21.89
N ILE A 1107 0.25 47.13 23.07
CA ILE A 1107 -0.03 47.94 24.27
C ILE A 1107 0.43 49.40 24.05
N ALA A 1108 1.66 49.60 23.57
CA ALA A 1108 2.20 50.92 23.30
C ALA A 1108 1.35 51.69 22.27
N TYR A 1109 0.86 50.99 21.24
CA TYR A 1109 -0.09 51.53 20.28
C TYR A 1109 -1.41 51.94 20.95
N ALA A 1110 -2.01 51.06 21.75
CA ALA A 1110 -3.27 51.31 22.43
C ALA A 1110 -3.19 52.50 23.41
N GLU A 1111 -2.05 52.66 24.07
CA GLU A 1111 -1.75 53.81 24.95
C GLU A 1111 -1.42 55.11 24.20
N GLY A 1112 -1.34 55.09 22.87
CA GLY A 1112 -1.00 56.25 22.04
C GLY A 1112 0.47 56.67 22.10
N LYS A 1113 1.38 55.76 22.51
CA LYS A 1113 2.82 56.04 22.62
C LYS A 1113 3.56 55.99 21.29
N LEU A 1114 2.89 55.53 20.22
CA LEU A 1114 3.46 55.32 18.87
C LEU A 1114 2.98 56.33 17.83
N GLY A 1115 2.57 57.52 18.26
CA GLY A 1115 2.12 58.58 17.35
C GLY A 1115 0.65 58.45 16.93
N THR A 1116 0.35 58.77 15.67
CA THR A 1116 -1.02 58.83 15.15
C THR A 1116 -1.64 57.45 15.05
N LYS A 1117 -2.86 57.27 15.58
CA LYS A 1117 -3.64 56.03 15.43
C LYS A 1117 -4.59 56.13 14.24
N THR A 1118 -4.40 55.30 13.22
CA THR A 1118 -5.35 55.24 12.08
C THR A 1118 -6.58 54.39 12.39
N VAL A 1119 -6.46 53.46 13.35
CA VAL A 1119 -7.52 52.59 13.86
C VAL A 1119 -7.54 52.67 15.38
N GLU A 1120 -8.70 53.02 15.96
CA GLU A 1120 -8.83 52.99 17.42
C GLU A 1120 -8.88 51.54 17.92
N THR A 1121 -8.07 51.20 18.92
CA THR A 1121 -7.99 49.82 19.43
C THR A 1121 -9.34 49.28 19.92
N HIS A 1122 -10.18 50.17 20.49
CA HIS A 1122 -11.50 49.79 21.00
C HIS A 1122 -12.55 49.57 19.89
N SER A 1123 -12.21 49.91 18.64
CA SER A 1123 -13.04 49.67 17.47
C SER A 1123 -12.61 48.44 16.69
N VAL A 1124 -11.55 47.72 17.11
CA VAL A 1124 -11.10 46.48 16.47
C VAL A 1124 -12.16 45.39 16.65
N ASP A 1125 -12.64 44.87 15.52
CA ASP A 1125 -13.65 43.82 15.46
C ASP A 1125 -13.01 42.44 15.42
N ARG A 1126 -11.82 42.34 14.80
CA ARG A 1126 -11.15 41.06 14.54
C ARG A 1126 -9.65 41.13 14.72
N ILE A 1127 -9.07 40.08 15.32
CA ILE A 1127 -7.63 39.86 15.41
C ILE A 1127 -7.26 38.59 14.63
N ILE A 1128 -6.29 38.68 13.73
CA ILE A 1128 -5.72 37.52 13.03
C ILE A 1128 -4.25 37.42 13.42
N ALA A 1129 -3.90 36.35 14.16
CA ALA A 1129 -2.54 36.11 14.62
C ALA A 1129 -1.91 34.95 13.85
N ILE A 1130 -0.75 35.18 13.23
CA ILE A 1130 -0.01 34.14 12.50
C ILE A 1130 1.48 34.25 12.87
N GLY A 1131 2.06 33.17 13.37
CA GLY A 1131 3.45 33.15 13.78
C GLY A 1131 3.83 31.85 14.47
N SER A 1132 4.76 31.92 15.42
CA SER A 1132 5.05 30.78 16.30
C SER A 1132 3.88 30.51 17.24
N ASP A 1133 3.75 29.26 17.70
CA ASP A 1133 2.81 28.84 18.74
C ASP A 1133 2.90 29.74 19.98
N ARG A 1134 4.12 30.14 20.37
CA ARG A 1134 4.36 31.05 21.50
C ARG A 1134 3.83 32.45 21.27
N MET A 1135 4.03 33.00 20.07
CA MET A 1135 3.56 34.34 19.72
C MET A 1135 2.02 34.37 19.68
N MET A 1136 1.39 33.39 19.03
CA MET A 1136 -0.07 33.28 18.96
C MET A 1136 -0.70 33.08 20.35
N ASN A 1137 -0.08 32.26 21.22
CA ASN A 1137 -0.52 32.14 22.61
C ASN A 1137 -0.36 33.45 23.39
N GLY A 1138 0.75 34.18 23.18
CA GLY A 1138 0.96 35.49 23.79
C GLY A 1138 -0.13 36.50 23.42
N VAL A 1139 -0.54 36.53 22.15
CA VAL A 1139 -1.69 37.35 21.69
C VAL A 1139 -3.00 36.89 22.34
N ARG A 1140 -3.23 35.57 22.44
CA ARG A 1140 -4.41 34.99 23.12
C ARG A 1140 -4.51 35.48 24.57
N GLU A 1141 -3.44 35.33 25.34
CA GLU A 1141 -3.42 35.68 26.77
C GLU A 1141 -3.53 37.19 26.99
N ALA A 1142 -2.79 37.98 26.22
CA ALA A 1142 -2.78 39.43 26.35
C ALA A 1142 -4.17 40.04 26.15
N ARG A 1143 -4.96 39.46 25.25
CA ARG A 1143 -6.32 39.89 24.92
C ARG A 1143 -7.29 39.86 26.10
N HIS A 1144 -7.10 38.87 26.98
CA HIS A 1144 -7.91 38.71 28.21
C HIS A 1144 -7.28 39.38 29.44
N ALA A 1145 -6.06 39.91 29.30
CA ALA A 1145 -5.30 40.56 30.36
C ALA A 1145 -4.92 42.00 29.98
N ALA A 1146 -3.68 42.23 29.52
CA ALA A 1146 -3.11 43.55 29.33
C ALA A 1146 -3.82 44.41 28.26
N LEU A 1147 -4.38 43.78 27.23
CA LEU A 1147 -5.09 44.47 26.14
C LEU A 1147 -6.61 44.58 26.38
N LYS A 1148 -7.15 43.88 27.38
CA LYS A 1148 -8.59 43.85 27.68
C LYS A 1148 -9.22 45.24 27.82
N PRO A 1149 -8.61 46.24 28.49
CA PRO A 1149 -9.21 47.57 28.62
C PRO A 1149 -9.32 48.35 27.31
N TYR A 1150 -8.59 47.94 26.28
CA TYR A 1150 -8.46 48.67 25.02
C TYR A 1150 -9.21 48.04 23.87
N LEU A 1151 -9.62 46.77 23.98
CA LEU A 1151 -10.26 46.03 22.91
C LEU A 1151 -11.78 46.04 23.07
N LYS A 1152 -12.49 45.92 21.95
CA LYS A 1152 -13.94 45.75 21.91
C LYS A 1152 -14.35 44.46 22.64
N ASP A 1153 -15.37 44.45 23.50
CA ASP A 1153 -15.69 43.27 24.34
C ASP A 1153 -15.97 41.98 23.56
N ASN A 1154 -16.56 42.08 22.36
CA ASN A 1154 -16.99 40.95 21.54
C ASN A 1154 -16.16 40.76 20.25
N HIS A 1155 -14.90 41.19 20.25
CA HIS A 1155 -14.02 40.96 19.10
C HIS A 1155 -13.79 39.45 18.86
N VAL A 1156 -13.58 39.08 17.60
CA VAL A 1156 -13.20 37.71 17.20
C VAL A 1156 -11.68 37.63 17.11
N ALA A 1157 -11.10 36.50 17.52
CA ALA A 1157 -9.67 36.30 17.35
C ALA A 1157 -9.36 34.89 16.84
N ILE A 1158 -8.66 34.85 15.71
CA ILE A 1158 -8.28 33.62 15.01
C ILE A 1158 -6.75 33.50 14.93
N GLY A 1159 -6.28 32.27 15.01
CA GLY A 1159 -4.88 31.91 14.81
C GLY A 1159 -4.76 30.92 13.66
N SER A 1160 -3.79 31.14 12.78
CA SER A 1160 -3.49 30.17 11.72
C SER A 1160 -2.50 29.13 12.25
N ILE A 1161 -2.99 27.92 12.50
CA ILE A 1161 -2.30 26.91 13.31
C ILE A 1161 -1.37 26.03 12.47
N ASN A 1162 -0.06 26.19 12.73
CA ASN A 1162 1.03 25.45 12.11
C ASN A 1162 1.22 24.06 12.73
N SER A 1163 0.21 23.19 12.66
CA SER A 1163 0.33 21.79 13.08
C SER A 1163 1.25 20.99 12.15
N PRO A 1164 1.95 19.94 12.63
CA PRO A 1164 2.64 18.98 11.76
C PRO A 1164 1.71 18.39 10.69
N MET A 1165 2.17 18.19 9.45
CA MET A 1165 1.36 17.63 8.38
C MET A 1165 2.18 16.75 7.43
N GLN A 1166 1.59 15.64 6.98
CA GLN A 1166 2.23 14.67 6.07
C GLN A 1166 1.45 14.56 4.75
N CYS A 1167 0.19 14.11 4.79
CA CYS A 1167 -0.56 13.87 3.56
C CYS A 1167 -1.15 15.14 2.95
N MET A 1168 -1.65 16.06 3.78
CA MET A 1168 -2.37 17.29 3.41
C MET A 1168 -3.68 17.08 2.60
N MET A 1169 -4.17 15.85 2.51
CA MET A 1169 -5.37 15.44 1.76
C MET A 1169 -6.70 15.66 2.53
N LYS A 1170 -6.67 16.44 3.62
CA LYS A 1170 -7.77 16.71 4.57
C LYS A 1170 -8.33 15.47 5.30
N GLU A 1171 -8.13 15.43 6.61
CA GLU A 1171 -8.61 14.37 7.53
C GLU A 1171 -8.03 12.95 7.37
N VAL A 1172 -7.21 12.65 6.35
CA VAL A 1172 -6.74 11.26 6.08
C VAL A 1172 -5.69 10.73 7.08
N CYS A 1173 -4.51 11.36 7.19
CA CYS A 1173 -3.43 10.80 8.03
C CYS A 1173 -3.52 11.15 9.53
N ALA A 1174 -4.30 12.17 9.90
CA ALA A 1174 -4.40 12.74 11.25
C ALA A 1174 -3.11 13.31 11.90
N GLN A 1175 -1.99 13.39 11.19
CA GLN A 1175 -0.83 14.13 11.72
C GLN A 1175 -1.17 15.62 11.96
N CYS A 1176 -2.12 16.18 11.20
CA CYS A 1176 -2.57 17.57 11.34
C CYS A 1176 -3.58 17.79 12.49
N LEU A 1177 -3.87 16.77 13.32
CA LEU A 1177 -4.91 16.84 14.35
C LEU A 1177 -4.52 17.76 15.51
N GLN A 1178 -5.32 18.78 15.77
CA GLN A 1178 -5.11 19.77 16.81
C GLN A 1178 -6.16 19.64 17.91
N ARG A 1179 -5.70 19.58 19.16
CA ARG A 1179 -6.57 19.56 20.35
C ARG A 1179 -7.11 20.96 20.64
N HIS A 1180 -8.41 20.99 20.93
CA HIS A 1180 -9.14 22.17 21.37
C HIS A 1180 -9.79 21.92 22.74
N VAL A 1181 -9.92 22.98 23.52
CA VAL A 1181 -10.63 23.00 24.81
C VAL A 1181 -11.55 24.20 24.83
N ASN A 1182 -12.85 23.98 25.03
CA ASN A 1182 -13.80 25.08 25.19
C ASN A 1182 -13.54 25.78 26.55
N PRO A 1183 -13.19 27.08 26.58
CA PRO A 1183 -12.85 27.80 27.80
C PRO A 1183 -14.04 28.02 28.74
N HIS A 1184 -15.27 27.88 28.23
CA HIS A 1184 -16.50 28.06 29.01
C HIS A 1184 -17.02 26.76 29.61
N THR A 1185 -16.90 25.64 28.89
CA THR A 1185 -17.44 24.34 29.32
C THR A 1185 -16.36 23.36 29.80
N GLY A 1186 -15.11 23.58 29.40
CA GLY A 1186 -14.01 22.62 29.59
C GLY A 1186 -14.04 21.42 28.63
N GLU A 1187 -14.99 21.38 27.70
CA GLU A 1187 -15.13 20.28 26.74
C GLU A 1187 -13.95 20.22 25.76
N GLU A 1188 -13.39 19.03 25.56
CA GLU A 1188 -12.32 18.78 24.60
C GLU A 1188 -12.88 18.33 23.25
N PHE A 1189 -12.35 18.89 22.15
CA PHE A 1189 -12.65 18.45 20.79
C PHE A 1189 -11.42 18.58 19.89
N PHE A 1190 -11.51 18.11 18.64
CA PHE A 1190 -10.35 18.04 17.73
C PHE A 1190 -10.66 18.65 16.37
N VAL A 1191 -9.70 19.41 15.84
CA VAL A 1191 -9.76 20.01 14.51
C VAL A 1191 -8.59 19.48 13.68
N PHE A 1192 -8.85 19.10 12.43
CA PHE A 1192 -7.79 18.78 11.50
C PHE A 1192 -7.28 20.09 10.90
N SER A 1193 -6.09 20.56 11.29
CA SER A 1193 -5.52 21.81 10.76
C SER A 1193 -5.38 21.79 9.25
N CYS A 1194 -5.19 20.61 8.65
CA CYS A 1194 -5.15 20.47 7.21
C CYS A 1194 -6.52 20.66 6.52
N PHE A 1195 -7.62 20.47 7.25
CA PHE A 1195 -8.97 20.83 6.81
C PHE A 1195 -9.23 22.32 7.05
N ASN A 1196 -9.03 22.79 8.28
CA ASN A 1196 -9.15 24.20 8.66
C ASN A 1196 -8.01 24.62 9.60
N GLN A 1197 -7.09 25.41 9.07
CA GLN A 1197 -5.92 25.95 9.77
C GLN A 1197 -6.25 27.21 10.57
N ASP A 1198 -7.27 27.98 10.17
CA ASP A 1198 -7.68 29.19 10.87
C ASP A 1198 -8.67 28.83 11.97
N GLN A 1199 -8.18 28.88 13.21
CA GLN A 1199 -8.87 28.35 14.38
C GLN A 1199 -9.06 29.44 15.42
N HIS A 1200 -10.17 29.41 16.16
CA HIS A 1200 -10.41 30.34 17.26
C HIS A 1200 -9.30 30.23 18.31
N LEU A 1201 -8.59 31.34 18.59
CA LEU A 1201 -7.43 31.34 19.49
C LEU A 1201 -7.75 30.82 20.88
N ASP A 1202 -8.96 31.10 21.38
CA ASP A 1202 -9.37 30.73 22.74
C ASP A 1202 -9.57 29.22 22.92
N PHE A 1203 -9.81 28.49 21.84
CA PHE A 1203 -10.03 27.05 21.89
C PHE A 1203 -8.74 26.25 21.74
N VAL A 1204 -7.71 26.81 21.11
CA VAL A 1204 -6.48 26.08 20.80
C VAL A 1204 -5.68 25.76 22.07
N ASP A 1205 -5.33 24.48 22.24
CA ASP A 1205 -4.35 24.05 23.24
C ASP A 1205 -2.92 24.25 22.70
N PHE A 1206 -2.37 25.45 22.93
CA PHE A 1206 -1.01 25.81 22.48
C PHE A 1206 0.08 24.99 23.16
N LYS A 1207 -0.15 24.51 24.38
CA LYS A 1207 0.81 23.63 25.06
C LYS A 1207 0.89 22.30 24.31
N ASN A 1208 -0.27 21.70 23.99
CA ASN A 1208 -0.32 20.47 23.21
C ASN A 1208 0.32 20.65 21.82
N LEU A 1209 0.07 21.77 21.13
CA LEU A 1209 0.70 22.08 19.85
C LEU A 1209 2.24 22.13 19.97
N ASN A 1210 2.77 22.85 20.97
CA ASN A 1210 4.21 22.94 21.21
C ASN A 1210 4.84 21.56 21.46
N ASP A 1211 4.19 20.74 22.28
CA ASP A 1211 4.65 19.39 22.59
C ASP A 1211 4.67 18.51 21.33
N ARG A 1212 3.63 18.59 20.48
CA ARG A 1212 3.55 17.82 19.23
C ARG A 1212 4.59 18.25 18.19
N LEU A 1213 4.91 19.54 18.11
CA LEU A 1213 5.96 20.06 17.22
C LEU A 1213 7.36 19.52 17.59
N LYS A 1214 7.57 19.04 18.82
CA LYS A 1214 8.83 18.44 19.28
C LYS A 1214 8.92 16.93 19.07
N ALA A 1215 7.93 16.29 18.46
CA ALA A 1215 7.86 14.83 18.38
C ALA A 1215 9.09 14.18 17.74
N ASN A 1216 9.75 14.85 16.79
CA ASN A 1216 10.93 14.36 16.07
C ASN A 1216 12.22 15.15 16.40
N SER A 1217 12.24 15.96 17.47
CA SER A 1217 13.23 17.04 17.62
C SER A 1217 14.69 16.55 17.69
N ILE A 1218 14.97 15.40 18.30
CA ILE A 1218 16.34 14.86 18.38
C ILE A 1218 16.86 14.49 16.98
N GLN A 1219 16.04 13.77 16.19
CA GLN A 1219 16.42 13.41 14.83
C GLN A 1219 16.56 14.65 13.93
N GLU A 1220 15.65 15.61 14.03
CA GLU A 1220 15.72 16.86 13.24
C GLU A 1220 16.99 17.66 13.55
N LYS A 1221 17.33 17.86 14.83
CA LYS A 1221 18.56 18.57 15.24
C LYS A 1221 19.82 17.83 14.76
N LEU A 1222 19.83 16.51 14.91
CA LEU A 1222 20.95 15.70 14.45
C LEU A 1222 21.11 15.74 12.92
N THR A 1223 20.00 15.71 12.18
CA THR A 1223 19.98 15.86 10.71
C THR A 1223 20.39 17.27 10.28
N ASN A 1224 19.99 18.31 11.01
CA ASN A 1224 20.42 19.68 10.75
C ASN A 1224 21.93 19.85 10.94
N LEU A 1225 22.52 19.29 12.00
CA LEU A 1225 23.97 19.28 12.19
C LEU A 1225 24.68 18.53 11.05
N TRP A 1226 24.11 17.41 10.60
CA TRP A 1226 24.64 16.69 9.45
C TRP A 1226 24.58 17.54 8.16
N LEU A 1227 23.49 18.29 7.96
CA LEU A 1227 23.39 19.24 6.84
C LEU A 1227 24.35 20.41 6.98
N ASP A 1228 24.62 20.91 8.18
CA ASP A 1228 25.61 21.98 8.40
C ASP A 1228 27.00 21.55 7.95
N ARG A 1229 27.37 20.29 8.20
CA ARG A 1229 28.60 19.69 7.66
C ARG A 1229 28.58 19.68 6.13
N THR A 1230 27.49 19.23 5.52
CA THR A 1230 27.38 19.12 4.06
C THR A 1230 27.34 20.48 3.37
N PHE A 1231 26.53 21.42 3.86
CA PHE A 1231 26.39 22.78 3.32
C PHE A 1231 27.61 23.65 3.63
N GLY A 1232 28.35 23.33 4.70
CA GLY A 1232 29.62 23.97 5.03
C GLY A 1232 30.75 23.60 4.06
N ASN A 1233 30.64 22.49 3.32
CA ASN A 1233 31.65 22.03 2.37
C ASN A 1233 31.70 22.94 1.13
N GLU A 1234 32.87 23.53 0.88
CA GLU A 1234 33.11 24.45 -0.25
C GLU A 1234 32.90 23.83 -1.64
N GLU A 1235 33.16 22.53 -1.82
CA GLU A 1235 32.88 21.84 -3.07
C GLU A 1235 31.37 21.70 -3.30
N PHE A 1236 30.61 21.38 -2.24
CA PHE A 1236 29.17 21.28 -2.29
C PHE A 1236 28.53 22.64 -2.62
N LYS A 1237 28.99 23.70 -1.96
CA LYS A 1237 28.55 25.08 -2.23
C LYS A 1237 28.76 25.48 -3.67
N LYS A 1238 29.95 25.20 -4.23
CA LYS A 1238 30.26 25.47 -5.64
C LYS A 1238 29.38 24.67 -6.59
N ALA A 1239 29.11 23.40 -6.29
CA ALA A 1239 28.29 22.52 -7.13
C ALA A 1239 26.81 22.93 -7.18
N HIS A 1240 26.30 23.59 -6.12
CA HIS A 1240 24.90 23.96 -5.98
C HIS A 1240 24.66 25.47 -5.93
N SER A 1241 25.67 26.28 -6.29
CA SER A 1241 25.59 27.74 -6.29
C SER A 1241 25.13 28.35 -4.96
N LEU A 1242 25.49 27.71 -3.84
CA LEU A 1242 25.23 28.22 -2.50
C LEU A 1242 26.35 29.21 -2.13
N GLY A 1243 26.29 30.41 -2.70
CA GLY A 1243 27.29 31.48 -2.52
C GLY A 1243 26.67 32.78 -2.04
#